data_AF-A0A2T2Z4R5-F1
#
_entry.id   AF-A0A2T2Z4R5-F1
#
_cell.length_a   1.000
_cell.length_b   1.000
_cell.length_c   1.000
_cell.angle_alpha   90.00
_cell.angle_beta   90.00
_cell.angle_gamma   90.00
#
_symmetry.space_group_name_H-M   'P 1'
#
loop_
_entity.id
_entity.type
_entity.pdbx_description
1 polymer ?
#
loop_
_entity_poly.entity_id
_entity_poly.type
_entity_poly.pdbx_seq_one_letter_code
_entity_poly.pdbx_strand_id
1 'polypeptide(L)'
;MKIPELSDTVRLDCDVLVIGGGTAGTMAALTAAENGANVLLLEKAHVRHSGALAMGMDGVNNAVIPGKAEPEDYVAEITRANDGIVNQRTVYQTATRGFAMVQRLERYGVKFEKDAYGEYAVRRVHRSGSYVLPMPEGKDVKKALYRVLRQRKMRERIRIENRLMPVRVLTDNGRAVGAAALNTRTGEFVAVGAKAVILATGPCGRLGLPASGYLYGTYENPTNAGDGYAMAYHAGAELSGIECFQINPLIKDYNGPACAYVANPFGGYQVNAAGERFVDSDYWSGQMMAEVKREIESARGPIYLKVSHLPEETLDALEGILHTTERPTRGTFHANRGHDYRTHDIEMHISEIGLCSGHSASGVWVDEHARTTVPGLYAAGDLACVPHNYMIGAFVYGDLAGEHASSTLTEVAAPQSLPSDQLAAAHELIYRPLRHPDGPPQQQVEYKLRRFVNDYVAPPKTQTKLSLAVETFERMRQEIAEMGADTPHQLMRCAEVDFIRDCAEMAARSSLTRTESRWGLYHDRADLPERNDEDWRYHLNLRKGADGEMEFLKRPVAPYFVPVPEWEDLPRADLEPVAVAQPELIAGPPRTAGAATGAAPRPGITVPAPSDDSAAPRIAILLSLDGPTVAELRDYLDDTDPRVRATALSVLTEGTPDGFADTLIAALGDDDAAVRAAAVSGLRELIEILSPAEQLTAHAESPDPLVRAAVVDLLRAQRRGSADLFGKAVVDSDHRVRIEGVRALVSLDDWSALTAAAFDENREVRVAVARGLAEVGAGGADTVRALVGDRDPLVRAAALAALARLGDSSDAAILAAALKDSAWQVREGGARGWAGLGPESAAAALESALTDPHPDVRKASVLTLSHWPDHAAVRAALQVVLADTDADVRAYARRTLEAA
;
A
#
# COMPACT_ATOMS: atom_id res chain seq x y z
N MET A 1 -28.93 4.54 24.72
CA MET A 1 -28.64 5.96 24.38
C MET A 1 -29.95 6.66 23.99
N LYS A 2 -30.11 7.99 24.16
CA LYS A 2 -31.28 8.72 23.62
C LYS A 2 -30.94 9.29 22.23
N ILE A 3 -31.91 9.29 21.31
CA ILE A 3 -31.77 9.95 20.01
C ILE A 3 -31.72 11.47 20.24
N PRO A 4 -30.68 12.19 19.81
CA PRO A 4 -30.62 13.65 19.94
C PRO A 4 -31.63 14.33 19.02
N GLU A 5 -32.15 15.49 19.41
CA GLU A 5 -33.04 16.26 18.55
C GLU A 5 -32.22 16.94 17.43
N LEU A 6 -32.82 17.17 16.26
CA LEU A 6 -32.14 17.88 15.16
C LEU A 6 -31.75 19.32 15.57
N SER A 7 -32.44 19.94 16.53
CA SER A 7 -32.06 21.24 17.09
C SER A 7 -30.74 21.22 17.86
N ASP A 8 -30.29 20.04 18.32
CA ASP A 8 -29.06 19.86 19.08
C ASP A 8 -27.83 19.65 18.17
N THR A 9 -28.02 19.78 16.85
CA THR A 9 -26.96 19.60 15.85
C THR A 9 -25.77 20.53 16.15
N VAL A 10 -24.58 19.94 16.33
CA VAL A 10 -23.34 20.69 16.42
C VAL A 10 -22.96 21.17 15.02
N ARG A 11 -22.89 22.49 14.81
CA ARG A 11 -22.48 23.07 13.53
C ARG A 11 -21.00 23.42 13.54
N LEU A 12 -20.30 22.99 12.49
CA LEU A 12 -18.94 23.42 12.16
C LEU A 12 -18.94 24.08 10.77
N ASP A 13 -17.98 24.98 10.53
CA ASP A 13 -17.83 25.63 9.23
C ASP A 13 -16.35 25.70 8.86
N CYS A 14 -16.06 25.60 7.57
CA CYS A 14 -14.70 25.68 7.01
C CYS A 14 -14.74 26.17 5.56
N ASP A 15 -13.58 26.52 4.99
CA ASP A 15 -13.48 26.82 3.57
C ASP A 15 -13.48 25.51 2.76
N VAL A 16 -12.60 24.59 3.14
CA VAL A 16 -12.45 23.27 2.51
C VAL A 16 -12.67 22.17 3.54
N LEU A 17 -13.65 21.32 3.28
CA LEU A 17 -13.91 20.11 4.06
C LEU A 17 -13.22 18.92 3.39
N VAL A 18 -12.29 18.28 4.08
CA VAL A 18 -11.65 17.04 3.62
C VAL A 18 -12.19 15.87 4.43
N ILE A 19 -12.71 14.86 3.74
CA ILE A 19 -13.31 13.67 4.35
C ILE A 19 -12.42 12.46 4.05
N GLY A 20 -11.76 11.95 5.08
CA GLY A 20 -10.80 10.85 5.01
C GLY A 20 -9.38 11.35 5.26
N GLY A 21 -8.74 10.81 6.30
CA GLY A 21 -7.38 11.14 6.74
C GLY A 21 -6.31 10.24 6.15
N GLY A 22 -6.58 9.52 5.05
CA GLY A 22 -5.59 8.73 4.31
C GLY A 22 -4.48 9.58 3.67
N THR A 23 -3.68 9.01 2.77
CA THR A 23 -2.61 9.74 2.06
C THR A 23 -3.16 10.88 1.22
N ALA A 24 -4.16 10.61 0.39
CA ALA A 24 -4.82 11.61 -0.45
C ALA A 24 -5.42 12.76 0.35
N GLY A 25 -6.21 12.46 1.39
CA GLY A 25 -6.84 13.49 2.21
C GLY A 25 -5.85 14.30 3.05
N THR A 26 -4.77 13.67 3.54
CA THR A 26 -3.69 14.40 4.20
C THR A 26 -3.03 15.40 3.23
N MET A 27 -2.74 14.96 2.01
CA MET A 27 -2.12 15.85 1.01
C MET A 27 -3.08 16.96 0.57
N ALA A 28 -4.37 16.65 0.38
CA ALA A 28 -5.39 17.65 0.06
C ALA A 28 -5.52 18.72 1.15
N ALA A 29 -5.50 18.31 2.42
CA ALA A 29 -5.57 19.23 3.55
C ALA A 29 -4.32 20.13 3.62
N LEU A 30 -3.12 19.57 3.44
CA LEU A 30 -1.87 20.32 3.40
C LEU A 30 -1.87 21.34 2.27
N THR A 31 -2.16 20.92 1.04
CA THR A 31 -2.15 21.80 -0.14
C THR A 31 -3.20 22.90 -0.03
N ALA A 32 -4.42 22.58 0.40
CA ALA A 32 -5.45 23.60 0.59
C ALA A 32 -5.04 24.65 1.65
N ALA A 33 -4.44 24.21 2.76
CA ALA A 33 -3.97 25.11 3.82
C ALA A 33 -2.75 25.95 3.39
N GLU A 34 -1.82 25.38 2.62
CA GLU A 34 -0.69 26.09 2.01
C GLU A 34 -1.16 27.20 1.06
N ASN A 35 -2.26 26.96 0.36
CA ASN A 35 -2.95 27.94 -0.49
C ASN A 35 -3.88 28.89 0.30
N GLY A 36 -3.87 28.84 1.62
CA GLY A 36 -4.53 29.81 2.49
C GLY A 36 -5.97 29.46 2.90
N ALA A 37 -6.46 28.26 2.62
CA ALA A 37 -7.78 27.82 3.08
C ALA A 37 -7.79 27.49 4.59
N ASN A 38 -8.94 27.71 5.26
CA ASN A 38 -9.22 27.07 6.54
C ASN A 38 -9.83 25.69 6.29
N VAL A 39 -9.12 24.65 6.72
CA VAL A 39 -9.44 23.26 6.40
C VAL A 39 -9.97 22.55 7.63
N LEU A 40 -11.07 21.80 7.45
CA LEU A 40 -11.52 20.80 8.41
C LEU A 40 -11.28 19.41 7.82
N LEU A 41 -10.36 18.65 8.42
CA LEU A 41 -10.04 17.28 8.05
C LEU A 41 -10.78 16.31 8.99
N LEU A 42 -11.78 15.61 8.45
CA LEU A 42 -12.55 14.60 9.18
C LEU A 42 -11.99 13.21 8.94
N GLU A 43 -11.85 12.44 10.01
CA GLU A 43 -11.42 11.06 9.95
C GLU A 43 -12.23 10.22 10.94
N LYS A 44 -12.85 9.13 10.48
CA LYS A 44 -13.64 8.24 11.35
C LYS A 44 -12.77 7.37 12.26
N ALA A 45 -11.54 7.10 11.85
CA ALA A 45 -10.52 6.42 12.62
C ALA A 45 -9.57 7.45 13.26
N HIS A 46 -8.28 7.36 12.94
CA HIS A 46 -7.28 8.33 13.38
C HIS A 46 -6.31 8.62 12.23
N VAL A 47 -6.13 9.89 11.87
CA VAL A 47 -5.38 10.33 10.67
C VAL A 47 -3.95 9.76 10.58
N ARG A 48 -3.33 9.43 11.71
CA ARG A 48 -2.00 8.80 11.77
C ARG A 48 -1.99 7.35 11.30
N HIS A 49 -3.09 6.62 11.47
CA HIS A 49 -3.19 5.17 11.28
C HIS A 49 -4.46 4.78 10.52
N SER A 50 -4.93 5.65 9.63
CA SER A 50 -6.11 5.43 8.79
C SER A 50 -5.76 5.35 7.30
N GLY A 51 -6.74 4.90 6.52
CA GLY A 51 -6.60 4.66 5.08
C GLY A 51 -5.86 3.35 4.77
N ALA A 52 -5.71 3.07 3.47
CA ALA A 52 -5.03 1.88 2.96
C ALA A 52 -3.54 1.80 3.37
N LEU A 53 -2.93 2.95 3.71
CA LEU A 53 -1.52 3.07 4.11
C LEU A 53 -1.30 3.14 5.62
N ALA A 54 -2.24 2.69 6.45
CA ALA A 54 -2.21 2.87 7.91
C ALA A 54 -0.92 2.37 8.59
N MET A 55 -0.32 1.31 8.05
CA MET A 55 0.92 0.68 8.55
C MET A 55 2.15 0.98 7.67
N GLY A 56 2.01 1.90 6.71
CA GLY A 56 3.02 2.20 5.69
C GLY A 56 2.96 1.28 4.46
N MET A 57 4.01 1.33 3.66
CA MET A 57 4.19 0.55 2.42
C MET A 57 5.67 0.48 2.10
N ASP A 58 6.13 -0.59 1.49
CA ASP A 58 7.56 -0.83 1.22
C ASP A 58 8.13 -0.12 -0.03
N GLY A 59 7.29 0.47 -0.87
CA GLY A 59 7.72 1.22 -2.05
C GLY A 59 6.60 1.97 -2.77
N VAL A 60 6.97 2.86 -3.68
CA VAL A 60 6.05 3.46 -4.65
C VAL A 60 6.04 2.60 -5.90
N ASN A 61 4.91 1.97 -6.24
CA ASN A 61 4.88 1.00 -7.35
C ASN A 61 5.08 1.64 -8.74
N ASN A 62 4.58 2.87 -8.92
CA ASN A 62 4.46 3.53 -10.22
C ASN A 62 5.13 4.92 -10.24
N ALA A 63 6.37 5.03 -9.75
CA ALA A 63 7.12 6.28 -9.79
C ALA A 63 7.77 6.50 -11.17
N VAL A 64 7.31 7.51 -11.91
CA VAL A 64 7.97 7.98 -13.12
C VAL A 64 9.12 8.91 -12.69
N ILE A 65 10.35 8.43 -12.83
CA ILE A 65 11.57 9.17 -12.48
C ILE A 65 12.30 9.61 -13.76
N PRO A 66 12.61 10.91 -13.93
CA PRO A 66 13.35 11.40 -15.09
C PRO A 66 14.64 10.61 -15.34
N GLY A 67 14.89 10.25 -16.60
CA GLY A 67 16.05 9.43 -17.00
C GLY A 67 15.93 7.94 -16.69
N LYS A 68 14.83 7.49 -16.06
CA LYS A 68 14.52 6.06 -15.84
C LYS A 68 13.26 5.61 -16.60
N ALA A 69 12.26 6.48 -16.71
CA ALA A 69 11.04 6.25 -17.46
C ALA A 69 10.39 7.58 -17.87
N GLU A 70 9.65 7.58 -18.98
CA GLU A 70 8.92 8.74 -19.47
C GLU A 70 7.42 8.66 -19.11
N PRO A 71 6.74 9.80 -18.86
CA PRO A 71 5.31 9.83 -18.57
C PRO A 71 4.43 9.14 -19.63
N GLU A 72 4.81 9.28 -20.91
CA GLU A 72 4.10 8.69 -22.05
C GLU A 72 4.14 7.16 -22.02
N ASP A 73 5.28 6.56 -21.66
CA ASP A 73 5.40 5.10 -21.53
C ASP A 73 4.47 4.56 -20.44
N TYR A 74 4.38 5.28 -19.32
CA TYR A 74 3.47 4.97 -18.24
C TYR A 74 2.01 5.04 -18.68
N VAL A 75 1.60 6.13 -19.34
CA VAL A 75 0.21 6.27 -19.82
C VAL A 75 -0.17 5.21 -20.85
N ALA A 76 0.74 4.92 -21.78
CA ALA A 76 0.53 3.90 -22.80
C ALA A 76 0.38 2.50 -22.18
N GLU A 77 1.14 2.21 -21.12
CA GLU A 77 0.99 0.99 -20.32
C GLU A 77 -0.40 0.90 -19.70
N ILE A 78 -0.80 1.91 -18.90
CA ILE A 78 -2.07 1.86 -18.18
C ILE A 78 -3.23 1.76 -19.17
N THR A 79 -3.12 2.38 -20.34
CA THR A 79 -4.10 2.26 -21.42
C THR A 79 -4.24 0.81 -21.90
N ARG A 80 -3.13 0.08 -22.08
CA ARG A 80 -3.15 -1.35 -22.43
C ARG A 80 -3.69 -2.21 -21.29
N ALA A 81 -3.28 -1.95 -20.05
CA ALA A 81 -3.75 -2.70 -18.87
C ALA A 81 -5.27 -2.60 -18.67
N ASN A 82 -5.92 -1.55 -19.21
CA ASN A 82 -7.35 -1.31 -19.12
C ASN A 82 -8.11 -1.56 -20.43
N ASP A 83 -7.53 -2.34 -21.36
CA ASP A 83 -8.14 -2.68 -22.67
C ASP A 83 -8.62 -1.44 -23.46
N GLY A 84 -7.89 -0.32 -23.37
CA GLY A 84 -8.25 0.92 -24.04
C GLY A 84 -9.50 1.62 -23.48
N ILE A 85 -9.90 1.38 -22.23
CA ILE A 85 -10.99 2.14 -21.59
C ILE A 85 -10.40 2.96 -20.45
N VAL A 86 -9.78 4.08 -20.80
CA VAL A 86 -9.11 4.97 -19.83
C VAL A 86 -9.25 6.43 -20.22
N ASN A 87 -9.32 7.31 -19.22
CA ASN A 87 -9.08 8.73 -19.44
C ASN A 87 -7.57 9.02 -19.32
N GLN A 88 -6.85 9.11 -20.45
CA GLN A 88 -5.40 9.33 -20.42
C GLN A 88 -5.01 10.63 -19.69
N ARG A 89 -5.88 11.66 -19.69
CA ARG A 89 -5.57 12.95 -19.05
C ARG A 89 -5.40 12.80 -17.54
N THR A 90 -6.20 11.94 -16.91
CA THR A 90 -6.12 11.71 -15.47
C THR A 90 -4.88 10.91 -15.10
N VAL A 91 -4.57 9.87 -15.87
CA VAL A 91 -3.35 9.05 -15.68
C VAL A 91 -2.09 9.90 -15.89
N TYR A 92 -2.09 10.79 -16.89
CA TYR A 92 -0.95 11.64 -17.19
C TYR A 92 -0.63 12.66 -16.09
N GLN A 93 -1.63 13.14 -15.34
CA GLN A 93 -1.36 13.96 -14.14
C GLN A 93 -0.51 13.19 -13.12
N THR A 94 -0.82 11.91 -12.88
CA THR A 94 -0.04 11.06 -11.97
C THR A 94 1.38 10.88 -12.49
N ALA A 95 1.52 10.61 -13.80
CA ALA A 95 2.81 10.39 -14.46
C ALA A 95 3.73 11.63 -14.38
N THR A 96 3.18 12.80 -14.69
CA THR A 96 3.95 14.05 -14.79
C THR A 96 4.22 14.71 -13.43
N ARG A 97 3.28 14.63 -12.48
CA ARG A 97 3.44 15.23 -11.14
C ARG A 97 4.09 14.29 -10.13
N GLY A 98 4.15 12.98 -10.43
CA GLY A 98 4.67 11.96 -9.53
C GLY A 98 6.07 12.25 -9.01
N PHE A 99 6.99 12.68 -9.88
CA PHE A 99 8.37 12.99 -9.48
C PHE A 99 8.46 14.17 -8.48
N ALA A 100 7.78 15.28 -8.77
CA ALA A 100 7.72 16.42 -7.87
C ALA A 100 7.08 16.05 -6.52
N MET A 101 6.12 15.12 -6.54
CA MET A 101 5.50 14.58 -5.34
C MET A 101 6.47 13.72 -4.53
N VAL A 102 7.27 12.85 -5.15
CA VAL A 102 8.35 12.09 -4.48
C VAL A 102 9.30 13.05 -3.76
N GLN A 103 9.76 14.10 -4.45
CA GLN A 103 10.62 15.13 -3.84
C GLN A 103 9.94 15.87 -2.67
N ARG A 104 8.62 16.09 -2.75
CA ARG A 104 7.85 16.71 -1.65
C ARG A 104 7.74 15.78 -0.45
N LEU A 105 7.48 14.49 -0.67
CA LEU A 105 7.45 13.47 0.38
C LEU A 105 8.81 13.33 1.06
N GLU A 106 9.91 13.41 0.30
CA GLU A 106 11.27 13.42 0.84
C GLU A 106 11.49 14.60 1.79
N ARG A 107 11.04 15.81 1.42
CA ARG A 107 11.07 16.99 2.31
C ARG A 107 10.21 16.83 3.57
N TYR A 108 9.21 15.94 3.54
CA TYR A 108 8.39 15.61 4.71
C TYR A 108 9.03 14.53 5.60
N GLY A 109 10.17 13.96 5.20
CA GLY A 109 10.90 12.93 5.93
C GLY A 109 10.60 11.51 5.48
N VAL A 110 9.95 11.31 4.32
CA VAL A 110 9.82 9.98 3.71
C VAL A 110 11.14 9.61 3.05
N LYS A 111 11.69 8.44 3.37
CA LYS A 111 12.97 7.98 2.81
C LYS A 111 12.74 7.06 1.61
N PHE A 112 13.43 7.37 0.53
CA PHE A 112 13.47 6.56 -0.68
C PHE A 112 14.87 5.97 -0.87
N GLU A 113 14.93 4.73 -1.37
CA GLU A 113 16.20 4.09 -1.69
C GLU A 113 16.91 4.86 -2.82
N LYS A 114 18.20 5.17 -2.59
CA LYS A 114 19.08 5.83 -3.54
C LYS A 114 20.32 4.97 -3.77
N ASP A 115 20.86 5.03 -4.98
CA ASP A 115 22.11 4.38 -5.30
C ASP A 115 23.31 5.17 -4.74
N ALA A 116 24.51 4.64 -4.96
CA ALA A 116 25.77 5.22 -4.49
C ALA A 116 26.07 6.64 -5.04
N TYR A 117 25.39 7.06 -6.11
CA TYR A 117 25.52 8.39 -6.70
C TYR A 117 24.46 9.37 -6.19
N GLY A 118 23.58 8.92 -5.29
CA GLY A 118 22.46 9.70 -4.76
C GLY A 118 21.25 9.77 -5.70
N GLU A 119 21.22 8.96 -6.76
CA GLU A 119 20.10 8.86 -7.69
C GLU A 119 19.05 7.86 -7.17
N TYR A 120 17.78 8.03 -7.53
CA TYR A 120 16.71 7.14 -7.06
C TYR A 120 16.87 5.71 -7.61
N ALA A 121 16.92 4.73 -6.71
CA ALA A 121 17.11 3.32 -7.03
C ALA A 121 15.78 2.65 -7.37
N VAL A 122 15.32 2.80 -8.62
CA VAL A 122 14.08 2.15 -9.10
C VAL A 122 14.29 0.69 -9.48
N ARG A 123 13.43 -0.19 -8.96
CA ARG A 123 13.38 -1.62 -9.27
C ARG A 123 12.41 -1.88 -10.42
N ARG A 124 12.72 -2.93 -11.17
CA ARG A 124 11.92 -3.37 -12.31
C ARG A 124 10.96 -4.48 -11.92
N VAL A 125 9.68 -4.14 -11.84
CA VAL A 125 8.58 -5.12 -11.65
C VAL A 125 7.58 -5.07 -12.83
N HIS A 126 7.61 -3.98 -13.62
CA HIS A 126 6.73 -3.82 -14.79
C HIS A 126 7.35 -4.38 -16.08
N ARG A 127 6.52 -4.89 -17.00
CA ARG A 127 6.93 -5.37 -18.33
C ARG A 127 7.69 -4.29 -19.12
N SER A 128 7.24 -3.04 -19.03
CA SER A 128 7.72 -1.90 -19.82
C SER A 128 8.72 -0.97 -19.12
N GLY A 129 9.01 -1.10 -17.81
CA GLY A 129 9.90 -0.13 -17.15
C GLY A 129 10.20 -0.39 -15.67
N SER A 130 11.15 0.37 -15.13
CA SER A 130 11.52 0.36 -13.70
C SER A 130 10.79 1.48 -12.97
N TYR A 131 9.67 1.14 -12.34
CA TYR A 131 8.80 2.13 -11.68
C TYR A 131 8.73 1.97 -10.16
N VAL A 132 9.22 0.85 -9.62
CA VAL A 132 9.09 0.57 -8.19
C VAL A 132 10.20 1.28 -7.44
N LEU A 133 9.89 2.33 -6.69
CA LEU A 133 10.85 3.06 -5.87
C LEU A 133 10.74 2.59 -4.41
N PRO A 134 11.70 1.79 -3.89
CA PRO A 134 11.64 1.27 -2.53
C PRO A 134 11.69 2.38 -1.47
N MET A 135 11.04 2.13 -0.33
CA MET A 135 10.98 3.00 0.83
C MET A 135 11.46 2.21 2.07
N PRO A 136 12.77 2.24 2.40
CA PRO A 136 13.34 1.45 3.50
C PRO A 136 12.67 1.71 4.86
N GLU A 137 12.13 2.91 5.08
CA GLU A 137 11.40 3.30 6.30
C GLU A 137 9.91 3.59 6.01
N GLY A 138 9.35 2.89 5.03
CA GLY A 138 7.99 3.14 4.53
C GLY A 138 6.87 2.97 5.56
N LYS A 139 7.12 2.23 6.66
CA LYS A 139 6.24 2.13 7.83
C LYS A 139 5.91 3.49 8.48
N ASP A 140 6.78 4.49 8.29
CA ASP A 140 6.67 5.80 8.96
C ASP A 140 6.07 6.89 8.06
N VAL A 141 5.67 6.59 6.82
CA VAL A 141 5.10 7.58 5.87
C VAL A 141 3.94 8.37 6.48
N LYS A 142 2.96 7.68 7.09
CA LYS A 142 1.82 8.36 7.71
C LYS A 142 2.21 9.19 8.92
N LYS A 143 3.26 8.78 9.65
CA LYS A 143 3.79 9.52 10.80
C LYS A 143 4.53 10.78 10.34
N ALA A 144 5.34 10.69 9.29
CA ALA A 144 5.99 11.82 8.64
C ALA A 144 4.97 12.89 8.20
N LEU A 145 3.90 12.47 7.50
CA LEU A 145 2.81 13.37 7.11
C LEU A 145 2.08 13.99 8.31
N TYR A 146 1.83 13.20 9.35
CA TYR A 146 1.20 13.69 10.57
C TYR A 146 2.04 14.76 11.27
N ARG A 147 3.38 14.59 11.31
CA ARG A 147 4.29 15.62 11.83
C ARG A 147 4.15 16.93 11.05
N VAL A 148 4.05 16.87 9.73
CA VAL A 148 3.83 18.07 8.89
C VAL A 148 2.50 18.75 9.21
N LEU A 149 1.41 17.98 9.31
CA LEU A 149 0.09 18.50 9.69
C LEU A 149 0.11 19.20 11.07
N ARG A 150 0.95 18.73 12.00
CA ARG A 150 1.08 19.29 13.35
C ARG A 150 2.05 20.46 13.47
N GLN A 151 2.81 20.79 12.43
CA GLN A 151 3.63 22.00 12.40
C GLN A 151 2.77 23.23 12.66
N ARG A 152 3.29 24.19 13.43
CA ARG A 152 2.53 25.40 13.84
C ARG A 152 1.83 26.11 12.68
N LYS A 153 2.55 26.33 11.56
CA LYS A 153 2.03 26.97 10.35
C LYS A 153 0.83 26.24 9.72
N MET A 154 0.76 24.91 9.88
CA MET A 154 -0.32 24.08 9.35
C MET A 154 -1.47 23.96 10.36
N ARG A 155 -1.16 23.74 11.64
CA ARG A 155 -2.14 23.65 12.73
C ARG A 155 -3.04 24.89 12.85
N GLU A 156 -2.53 26.07 12.51
CA GLU A 156 -3.33 27.31 12.52
C GLU A 156 -4.41 27.34 11.43
N ARG A 157 -4.29 26.51 10.38
CA ARG A 157 -5.22 26.43 9.24
C ARG A 157 -5.96 25.10 9.12
N ILE A 158 -5.40 24.01 9.65
CA ILE A 158 -5.97 22.67 9.56
C ILE A 158 -6.47 22.23 10.93
N ARG A 159 -7.79 22.13 11.05
CA ARG A 159 -8.45 21.46 12.17
C ARG A 159 -8.67 19.99 11.83
N ILE A 160 -8.16 19.09 12.66
CA ILE A 160 -8.33 17.63 12.49
C ILE A 160 -9.35 17.15 13.52
N GLU A 161 -10.40 16.49 13.06
CA GLU A 161 -11.41 15.85 13.90
C GLU A 161 -11.40 14.34 13.66
N ASN A 162 -10.69 13.63 14.53
CA ASN A 162 -10.69 12.18 14.56
C ASN A 162 -11.97 11.67 15.20
N ARG A 163 -12.37 10.43 14.85
CA ARG A 163 -13.60 9.78 15.30
C ARG A 163 -14.89 10.49 14.85
N LEU A 164 -14.82 11.35 13.84
CA LEU A 164 -16.00 11.95 13.22
C LEU A 164 -16.22 11.27 11.86
N MET A 165 -17.34 10.54 11.72
CA MET A 165 -17.68 9.78 10.52
C MET A 165 -18.76 10.49 9.71
N PRO A 166 -18.42 11.10 8.55
CA PRO A 166 -19.43 11.58 7.62
C PRO A 166 -20.29 10.46 7.07
N VAL A 167 -21.59 10.70 6.95
CA VAL A 167 -22.58 9.73 6.43
C VAL A 167 -23.27 10.21 5.15
N ARG A 168 -23.28 11.53 4.92
CA ARG A 168 -23.86 12.17 3.73
C ARG A 168 -23.09 13.43 3.36
N VAL A 169 -22.82 13.61 2.07
CA VAL A 169 -22.50 14.92 1.49
C VAL A 169 -23.83 15.66 1.28
N LEU A 170 -23.86 16.93 1.66
CA LEU A 170 -25.03 17.79 1.53
C LEU A 170 -24.92 18.59 0.23
N THR A 171 -26.01 18.64 -0.54
CA THR A 171 -26.06 19.40 -1.80
C THR A 171 -27.17 20.44 -1.79
N ASP A 172 -26.90 21.62 -2.34
CA ASP A 172 -27.89 22.67 -2.59
C ASP A 172 -27.77 23.14 -4.04
N ASN A 173 -28.88 23.20 -4.76
CA ASN A 173 -28.92 23.51 -6.19
C ASN A 173 -27.91 22.70 -7.03
N GLY A 174 -27.74 21.42 -6.70
CA GLY A 174 -26.82 20.49 -7.36
C GLY A 174 -25.34 20.68 -7.01
N ARG A 175 -24.97 21.62 -6.12
CA ARG A 175 -23.60 21.85 -5.65
C ARG A 175 -23.39 21.24 -4.26
N ALA A 176 -22.24 20.64 -3.97
CA ALA A 176 -21.88 20.26 -2.61
C ALA A 176 -21.62 21.48 -1.71
N VAL A 177 -22.26 21.48 -0.54
CA VAL A 177 -22.21 22.58 0.45
C VAL A 177 -21.78 22.14 1.84
N GLY A 178 -21.43 20.86 2.02
CA GLY A 178 -21.07 20.36 3.34
C GLY A 178 -21.26 18.86 3.51
N ALA A 179 -21.30 18.41 4.76
CA ALA A 179 -21.58 17.03 5.13
C ALA A 179 -22.30 16.92 6.48
N ALA A 180 -23.03 15.83 6.67
CA ALA A 180 -23.55 15.40 7.96
C ALA A 180 -22.69 14.23 8.49
N ALA A 181 -22.41 14.22 9.79
CA ALA A 181 -21.51 13.27 10.41
C ALA A 181 -21.97 12.82 11.81
N LEU A 182 -21.50 11.64 12.20
CA LEU A 182 -21.65 11.05 13.53
C LEU A 182 -20.31 11.13 14.27
N ASN A 183 -20.29 11.72 15.46
CA ASN A 183 -19.17 11.53 16.38
C ASN A 183 -19.24 10.11 16.94
N THR A 184 -18.32 9.25 16.53
CA THR A 184 -18.34 7.81 16.84
C THR A 184 -17.95 7.50 18.29
N ARG A 185 -17.48 8.50 19.05
CA ARG A 185 -17.20 8.41 20.48
C ARG A 185 -18.35 8.93 21.34
N THR A 186 -18.86 10.12 21.05
CA THR A 186 -19.90 10.77 21.86
C THR A 186 -21.32 10.43 21.40
N GLY A 187 -21.46 10.06 20.13
CA GLY A 187 -22.73 9.86 19.44
C GLY A 187 -23.46 11.17 19.11
N GLU A 188 -22.74 12.30 19.08
CA GLU A 188 -23.29 13.59 18.65
C GLU A 188 -23.50 13.64 17.14
N PHE A 189 -24.57 14.32 16.73
CA PHE A 189 -24.84 14.64 15.33
C PHE A 189 -24.16 15.96 14.97
N VAL A 190 -23.33 15.94 13.94
CA VAL A 190 -22.55 17.10 13.49
C VAL A 190 -22.91 17.44 12.06
N ALA A 191 -23.13 18.72 11.78
CA ALA A 191 -23.29 19.25 10.43
C ALA A 191 -22.15 20.22 10.11
N VAL A 192 -21.53 20.03 8.96
CA VAL A 192 -20.40 20.85 8.51
C VAL A 192 -20.78 21.63 7.27
N GLY A 193 -20.70 22.96 7.32
CA GLY A 193 -20.78 23.83 6.15
C GLY A 193 -19.41 24.04 5.50
N ALA A 194 -19.33 23.94 4.17
CA ALA A 194 -18.09 24.15 3.43
C ALA A 194 -18.32 24.72 2.03
N LYS A 195 -17.36 25.50 1.52
CA LYS A 195 -17.40 26.01 0.14
C LYS A 195 -17.01 24.92 -0.88
N ALA A 196 -16.17 23.98 -0.46
CA ALA A 196 -15.73 22.82 -1.22
C ALA A 196 -15.61 21.59 -0.31
N VAL A 197 -15.93 20.41 -0.86
CA VAL A 197 -15.86 19.12 -0.16
C VAL A 197 -14.98 18.16 -0.96
N ILE A 198 -13.99 17.56 -0.31
CA ILE A 198 -13.06 16.60 -0.91
C ILE A 198 -13.29 15.23 -0.25
N LEU A 199 -13.70 14.24 -1.05
CA LEU A 199 -13.81 12.84 -0.62
C LEU A 199 -12.49 12.10 -0.85
N ALA A 200 -11.87 11.62 0.22
CA ALA A 200 -10.62 10.87 0.21
C ALA A 200 -10.70 9.65 1.16
N THR A 201 -11.84 8.95 1.14
CA THR A 201 -12.20 7.88 2.09
C THR A 201 -11.60 6.51 1.75
N GLY A 202 -10.87 6.40 0.64
CA GLY A 202 -10.26 5.14 0.19
C GLY A 202 -11.27 4.15 -0.42
N PRO A 203 -10.89 2.86 -0.52
CA PRO A 203 -11.66 1.84 -1.24
C PRO A 203 -12.92 1.38 -0.48
N CYS A 204 -13.73 0.53 -1.13
CA CYS A 204 -14.74 -0.33 -0.50
C CYS A 204 -14.18 -1.75 -0.35
N GLY A 205 -13.28 -1.93 0.62
CA GLY A 205 -12.62 -3.20 0.86
C GLY A 205 -13.48 -4.24 1.58
N ARG A 206 -14.47 -3.79 2.36
CA ARG A 206 -15.44 -4.68 3.04
C ARG A 206 -16.67 -5.00 2.18
N LEU A 207 -16.52 -5.04 0.86
CA LEU A 207 -17.60 -5.41 -0.06
C LEU A 207 -17.84 -6.92 -0.04
N GLY A 208 -16.85 -7.72 -0.41
CA GLY A 208 -16.91 -9.18 -0.30
C GLY A 208 -16.60 -9.68 1.11
N LEU A 209 -16.90 -10.95 1.39
CA LEU A 209 -16.56 -11.63 2.63
C LEU A 209 -15.25 -12.44 2.47
N PRO A 210 -14.26 -12.30 3.36
CA PRO A 210 -12.99 -13.01 3.24
C PRO A 210 -13.12 -14.50 3.50
N ALA A 211 -12.33 -15.31 2.80
CA ALA A 211 -12.34 -16.78 2.92
C ALA A 211 -11.87 -17.28 4.30
N SER A 212 -11.19 -16.44 5.08
CA SER A 212 -10.76 -16.75 6.46
C SER A 212 -11.92 -16.82 7.46
N GLY A 213 -13.12 -16.35 7.09
CA GLY A 213 -14.29 -16.32 7.97
C GLY A 213 -14.30 -15.19 9.00
N TYR A 214 -13.22 -14.39 9.10
CA TYR A 214 -13.18 -13.21 9.97
C TYR A 214 -13.80 -12.00 9.28
N LEU A 215 -14.91 -11.48 9.81
CA LEU A 215 -15.65 -10.36 9.21
C LEU A 215 -14.76 -9.13 8.88
N TYR A 216 -13.80 -8.81 9.75
CA TYR A 216 -12.90 -7.67 9.58
C TYR A 216 -11.48 -8.06 9.14
N GLY A 217 -11.25 -9.34 8.83
CA GLY A 217 -10.00 -9.77 8.23
C GLY A 217 -10.03 -9.55 6.71
N THR A 218 -9.98 -8.31 6.26
CA THR A 218 -10.00 -7.97 4.83
C THR A 218 -8.61 -7.59 4.33
N TYR A 219 -8.41 -7.62 3.00
CA TYR A 219 -7.17 -7.12 2.38
C TYR A 219 -6.91 -5.65 2.70
N GLU A 220 -7.94 -4.83 2.51
CA GLU A 220 -7.94 -3.40 2.82
C GLU A 220 -8.19 -3.15 4.31
N ASN A 221 -7.94 -1.90 4.75
CA ASN A 221 -8.18 -1.49 6.12
C ASN A 221 -9.65 -1.78 6.52
N PRO A 222 -9.92 -2.38 7.70
CA PRO A 222 -11.28 -2.67 8.15
C PRO A 222 -12.21 -1.46 8.31
N THR A 223 -11.68 -0.24 8.20
CA THR A 223 -12.48 0.98 8.15
C THR A 223 -12.98 1.29 6.73
N ASN A 224 -12.49 0.64 5.68
CA ASN A 224 -12.89 0.90 4.29
C ASN A 224 -14.21 0.18 3.93
N ALA A 225 -15.32 0.82 4.32
CA ALA A 225 -16.68 0.31 4.20
C ALA A 225 -17.45 0.79 2.94
N GLY A 226 -16.81 1.59 2.08
CA GLY A 226 -17.48 2.17 0.91
C GLY A 226 -18.34 3.41 1.19
N ASP A 227 -18.10 4.09 2.32
CA ASP A 227 -18.76 5.34 2.71
C ASP A 227 -18.61 6.44 1.66
N GLY A 228 -17.42 6.65 1.09
CA GLY A 228 -17.22 7.63 0.01
C GLY A 228 -18.00 7.32 -1.27
N TYR A 229 -18.08 6.05 -1.66
CA TYR A 229 -18.85 5.63 -2.84
C TYR A 229 -20.34 5.90 -2.63
N ALA A 230 -20.88 5.51 -1.46
CA ALA A 230 -22.27 5.78 -1.10
C ALA A 230 -22.54 7.29 -1.02
N MET A 231 -21.68 8.07 -0.36
CA MET A 231 -21.84 9.52 -0.26
C MET A 231 -21.80 10.21 -1.64
N ALA A 232 -20.88 9.81 -2.52
CA ALA A 232 -20.81 10.36 -3.88
C ALA A 232 -22.05 10.04 -4.70
N TYR A 233 -22.52 8.78 -4.66
CA TYR A 233 -23.75 8.36 -5.33
C TYR A 233 -24.96 9.17 -4.84
N HIS A 234 -25.11 9.30 -3.52
CA HIS A 234 -26.21 10.06 -2.93
C HIS A 234 -26.13 11.57 -3.17
N ALA A 235 -24.94 12.12 -3.41
CA ALA A 235 -24.76 13.51 -3.85
C ALA A 235 -25.10 13.73 -5.34
N GLY A 236 -25.30 12.66 -6.10
CA GLY A 236 -25.56 12.70 -7.55
C GLY A 236 -24.30 12.69 -8.42
N ALA A 237 -23.13 12.39 -7.85
CA ALA A 237 -21.89 12.26 -8.62
C ALA A 237 -21.95 11.00 -9.51
N GLU A 238 -21.30 11.07 -10.68
CA GLU A 238 -21.08 9.90 -11.51
C GLU A 238 -19.97 9.02 -10.89
N LEU A 239 -20.19 7.72 -10.90
CA LEU A 239 -19.20 6.70 -10.59
C LEU A 239 -18.98 5.84 -11.84
N SER A 240 -17.78 5.30 -12.04
CA SER A 240 -17.43 4.55 -13.24
C SER A 240 -16.68 3.26 -12.89
N GLY A 241 -16.79 2.28 -13.78
CA GLY A 241 -16.07 1.01 -13.68
C GLY A 241 -16.43 0.22 -12.42
N ILE A 242 -17.60 0.46 -11.83
CA ILE A 242 -18.04 -0.19 -10.58
C ILE A 242 -18.21 -1.70 -10.76
N GLU A 243 -18.36 -2.18 -11.99
CA GLU A 243 -18.35 -3.59 -12.38
C GLU A 243 -16.96 -4.25 -12.48
N CYS A 244 -15.88 -3.45 -12.42
CA CYS A 244 -14.49 -3.88 -12.53
C CYS A 244 -13.84 -3.98 -11.14
N PHE A 245 -13.90 -5.16 -10.54
CA PHE A 245 -13.54 -5.37 -9.13
C PHE A 245 -12.04 -5.47 -8.91
N GLN A 246 -11.59 -5.06 -7.73
CA GLN A 246 -10.25 -5.38 -7.23
C GLN A 246 -10.24 -6.80 -6.65
N ILE A 247 -9.26 -7.60 -7.04
CA ILE A 247 -8.96 -8.95 -6.50
C ILE A 247 -7.44 -9.07 -6.43
N ASN A 248 -6.90 -9.42 -5.25
CA ASN A 248 -5.46 -9.43 -4.98
C ASN A 248 -4.97 -10.81 -4.50
N PRO A 249 -3.71 -11.18 -4.74
CA PRO A 249 -3.12 -12.37 -4.14
C PRO A 249 -2.82 -12.17 -2.65
N LEU A 250 -3.32 -13.10 -1.83
CA LEU A 250 -3.16 -13.16 -0.38
C LEU A 250 -2.28 -14.34 0.02
N ILE A 251 -1.80 -14.31 1.26
CA ILE A 251 -1.34 -15.53 1.94
C ILE A 251 -2.57 -16.34 2.38
N LYS A 252 -2.54 -17.66 2.26
CA LYS A 252 -3.66 -18.50 2.69
C LYS A 252 -3.91 -18.32 4.20
N ASP A 253 -5.18 -18.14 4.56
CA ASP A 253 -5.63 -18.02 5.95
C ASP A 253 -5.05 -16.81 6.71
N TYR A 254 -4.50 -15.85 5.94
CA TYR A 254 -3.95 -14.59 6.40
C TYR A 254 -4.45 -13.47 5.48
N ASN A 255 -5.18 -12.51 6.01
CA ASN A 255 -5.79 -11.46 5.19
C ASN A 255 -4.81 -10.32 4.88
N GLY A 256 -3.56 -10.66 4.59
CA GLY A 256 -2.53 -9.73 4.15
C GLY A 256 -1.97 -10.11 2.78
N PRO A 257 -1.38 -9.13 2.05
CA PRO A 257 -0.83 -9.36 0.72
C PRO A 257 0.22 -10.47 0.73
N ALA A 258 0.23 -11.29 -0.33
CA ALA A 258 1.32 -12.24 -0.54
C ALA A 258 2.68 -11.52 -0.73
N CYS A 259 2.64 -10.30 -1.28
CA CYS A 259 3.79 -9.45 -1.59
C CYS A 259 4.80 -10.12 -2.56
N ALA A 260 4.29 -10.82 -3.57
CA ALA A 260 5.10 -11.40 -4.63
C ALA A 260 6.01 -10.35 -5.31
N TYR A 261 5.50 -9.14 -5.56
CA TYR A 261 6.26 -8.02 -6.12
C TYR A 261 7.49 -7.63 -5.29
N VAL A 262 7.49 -7.95 -3.99
CA VAL A 262 8.62 -7.73 -3.07
C VAL A 262 9.55 -8.92 -3.13
N ALA A 263 9.04 -10.15 -3.07
CA ALA A 263 9.84 -11.37 -3.08
C ALA A 263 10.53 -11.64 -4.42
N ASN A 264 9.91 -11.27 -5.53
CA ASN A 264 10.39 -11.61 -6.87
C ASN A 264 11.71 -10.90 -7.26
N PRO A 265 11.91 -9.60 -6.97
CA PRO A 265 13.23 -8.97 -7.10
C PRO A 265 14.36 -9.67 -6.35
N PHE A 266 14.02 -10.40 -5.29
CA PHE A 266 14.95 -11.19 -4.49
C PHE A 266 15.05 -12.66 -4.96
N GLY A 267 14.40 -13.02 -6.06
CA GLY A 267 14.44 -14.37 -6.65
C GLY A 267 13.30 -15.29 -6.24
N GLY A 268 12.31 -14.80 -5.49
CA GLY A 268 11.05 -15.50 -5.21
C GLY A 268 10.19 -15.64 -6.47
N TYR A 269 9.29 -16.62 -6.51
CA TYR A 269 8.36 -16.79 -7.63
C TYR A 269 7.15 -17.67 -7.28
N GLN A 270 6.07 -17.59 -8.06
CA GLN A 270 4.86 -18.38 -7.82
C GLN A 270 4.96 -19.77 -8.45
N VAL A 271 4.56 -20.80 -7.70
CA VAL A 271 4.53 -22.19 -8.15
C VAL A 271 3.22 -22.89 -7.77
N ASN A 272 2.88 -23.95 -8.48
CA ASN A 272 1.80 -24.86 -8.11
C ASN A 272 2.27 -25.94 -7.11
N ALA A 273 1.42 -26.90 -6.77
CA ALA A 273 1.74 -27.97 -5.83
C ALA A 273 2.86 -28.91 -6.29
N ALA A 274 3.14 -28.96 -7.60
CA ALA A 274 4.26 -29.72 -8.17
C ALA A 274 5.58 -28.92 -8.19
N GLY A 275 5.57 -27.65 -7.75
CA GLY A 275 6.73 -26.76 -7.79
C GLY A 275 6.95 -26.13 -9.17
N GLU A 276 6.00 -26.25 -10.10
CA GLU A 276 6.08 -25.70 -11.45
C GLU A 276 5.60 -24.24 -11.46
N ARG A 277 6.33 -23.36 -12.16
CA ARG A 277 5.89 -21.99 -12.43
C ARG A 277 4.72 -22.00 -13.40
N PHE A 278 3.68 -21.23 -13.10
CA PHE A 278 2.45 -21.19 -13.92
C PHE A 278 2.00 -19.78 -14.32
N VAL A 279 2.69 -18.72 -13.85
CA VAL A 279 2.40 -17.32 -14.18
C VAL A 279 3.58 -16.75 -14.96
N ASP A 280 3.30 -16.10 -16.10
CA ASP A 280 4.32 -15.51 -16.99
C ASP A 280 4.71 -14.06 -16.62
N SER A 281 3.96 -13.43 -15.72
CA SER A 281 4.07 -12.00 -15.42
C SER A 281 3.57 -11.65 -14.03
N ASP A 282 4.35 -10.84 -13.32
CA ASP A 282 4.07 -10.44 -11.94
C ASP A 282 3.19 -9.19 -11.81
N TYR A 283 2.80 -8.59 -12.95
CA TYR A 283 1.88 -7.47 -12.98
C TYR A 283 0.45 -7.91 -12.61
N TRP A 284 -0.07 -7.33 -11.53
CA TRP A 284 -1.44 -7.56 -11.10
C TRP A 284 -2.43 -7.02 -12.14
N SER A 285 -3.17 -7.96 -12.72
CA SER A 285 -4.25 -7.69 -13.64
C SER A 285 -5.35 -8.72 -13.40
N GLY A 286 -6.57 -8.42 -13.81
CA GLY A 286 -7.63 -9.41 -13.73
C GLY A 286 -7.36 -10.65 -14.59
N GLN A 287 -6.55 -10.53 -15.66
CA GLN A 287 -6.06 -11.69 -16.42
C GLN A 287 -5.16 -12.60 -15.58
N MET A 288 -4.15 -12.03 -14.91
CA MET A 288 -3.30 -12.78 -13.98
C MET A 288 -4.13 -13.44 -12.87
N MET A 289 -5.12 -12.73 -12.32
CA MET A 289 -6.01 -13.30 -11.30
C MET A 289 -6.88 -14.45 -11.84
N ALA A 290 -7.28 -14.41 -13.12
CA ALA A 290 -7.98 -15.52 -13.76
C ALA A 290 -7.09 -16.75 -13.90
N GLU A 291 -5.79 -16.58 -14.21
CA GLU A 291 -4.80 -17.66 -14.25
C GLU A 291 -4.56 -18.26 -12.87
N VAL A 292 -4.32 -17.41 -11.86
CA VAL A 292 -4.16 -17.82 -10.45
C VAL A 292 -5.36 -18.59 -9.95
N LYS A 293 -6.58 -18.08 -10.18
CA LYS A 293 -7.81 -18.77 -9.77
C LYS A 293 -7.94 -20.14 -10.44
N ARG A 294 -7.69 -20.21 -11.74
CA ARG A 294 -7.77 -21.47 -12.50
C ARG A 294 -6.76 -22.49 -12.01
N GLU A 295 -5.55 -22.06 -11.64
CA GLU A 295 -4.53 -22.95 -11.09
C GLU A 295 -4.96 -23.48 -9.71
N ILE A 296 -5.44 -22.61 -8.82
CA ILE A 296 -5.96 -22.97 -7.49
C ILE A 296 -7.11 -24.00 -7.59
N GLU A 297 -8.02 -23.83 -8.55
CA GLU A 297 -9.19 -24.70 -8.74
C GLU A 297 -8.86 -26.00 -9.52
N SER A 298 -7.65 -26.12 -10.06
CA SER A 298 -7.21 -27.30 -10.81
C SER A 298 -6.66 -28.40 -9.90
N ALA A 299 -6.41 -29.58 -10.46
CA ALA A 299 -5.72 -30.67 -9.76
C ALA A 299 -4.24 -30.35 -9.40
N ARG A 300 -3.69 -29.23 -9.91
CA ARG A 300 -2.33 -28.76 -9.60
C ARG A 300 -2.28 -27.77 -8.44
N GLY A 301 -3.42 -27.29 -7.96
CA GLY A 301 -3.50 -26.49 -6.73
C GLY A 301 -3.14 -27.31 -5.48
N PRO A 302 -2.83 -26.68 -4.33
CA PRO A 302 -2.74 -25.24 -4.08
C PRO A 302 -1.49 -24.59 -4.73
N ILE A 303 -1.35 -23.27 -4.54
CA ILE A 303 -0.22 -22.49 -5.06
C ILE A 303 0.62 -21.90 -3.93
N TYR A 304 1.89 -21.62 -4.20
CA TYR A 304 2.86 -21.13 -3.23
C TYR A 304 3.72 -20.00 -3.81
N LEU A 305 4.10 -19.04 -2.97
CA LEU A 305 5.24 -18.17 -3.21
C LEU A 305 6.50 -18.91 -2.74
N LYS A 306 7.29 -19.34 -3.72
CA LYS A 306 8.53 -20.09 -3.51
C LYS A 306 9.65 -19.15 -3.07
N VAL A 307 10.14 -19.38 -1.86
CA VAL A 307 11.20 -18.58 -1.21
C VAL A 307 12.26 -19.45 -0.53
N SER A 308 11.95 -20.72 -0.25
CA SER A 308 12.84 -21.63 0.50
C SER A 308 14.18 -21.95 -0.18
N HIS A 309 14.31 -21.67 -1.48
CA HIS A 309 15.58 -21.80 -2.21
C HIS A 309 16.49 -20.59 -2.03
N LEU A 310 16.00 -19.49 -1.46
CA LEU A 310 16.73 -18.25 -1.36
C LEU A 310 17.83 -18.33 -0.30
N PRO A 311 18.98 -17.65 -0.52
CA PRO A 311 20.01 -17.54 0.50
C PRO A 311 19.48 -16.92 1.78
N GLU A 312 20.09 -17.27 2.91
CA GLU A 312 19.66 -16.80 4.23
C GLU A 312 19.62 -15.26 4.34
N GLU A 313 20.62 -14.55 3.80
CA GLU A 313 20.63 -13.08 3.78
C GLU A 313 19.42 -12.49 3.04
N THR A 314 19.04 -13.12 1.93
CA THR A 314 17.88 -12.72 1.16
C THR A 314 16.59 -12.96 1.94
N LEU A 315 16.51 -14.08 2.65
CA LEU A 315 15.38 -14.38 3.53
C LEU A 315 15.30 -13.39 4.69
N ASP A 316 16.41 -13.05 5.33
CA ASP A 316 16.46 -12.05 6.40
C ASP A 316 16.02 -10.67 5.90
N ALA A 317 16.43 -10.27 4.69
CA ALA A 317 15.96 -9.05 4.06
C ALA A 317 14.44 -9.08 3.78
N LEU A 318 13.93 -10.20 3.26
CA LEU A 318 12.50 -10.39 3.02
C LEU A 318 11.70 -10.39 4.31
N GLU A 319 12.14 -11.09 5.36
CA GLU A 319 11.51 -11.07 6.68
C GLU A 319 11.54 -9.65 7.26
N GLY A 320 12.67 -8.95 7.13
CA GLY A 320 12.81 -7.55 7.53
C GLY A 320 11.80 -6.63 6.87
N ILE A 321 11.56 -6.76 5.55
CA ILE A 321 10.57 -5.94 4.83
C ILE A 321 9.14 -6.40 5.15
N LEU A 322 8.86 -7.69 4.99
CA LEU A 322 7.51 -8.25 5.00
C LEU A 322 6.92 -8.34 6.42
N HIS A 323 7.75 -8.57 7.45
CA HIS A 323 7.32 -8.70 8.85
C HIS A 323 7.44 -7.39 9.63
N THR A 324 7.93 -6.30 9.04
CA THR A 324 7.99 -5.00 9.75
C THR A 324 7.24 -3.88 9.06
N THR A 325 7.30 -3.80 7.72
CA THR A 325 6.65 -2.74 6.93
C THR A 325 5.32 -3.22 6.37
N GLU A 326 5.32 -4.28 5.55
CA GLU A 326 4.11 -4.70 4.84
C GLU A 326 3.01 -5.13 5.81
N ARG A 327 3.29 -6.12 6.68
CA ARG A 327 2.38 -6.48 7.77
C ARG A 327 3.13 -7.03 8.99
N PRO A 328 3.21 -6.29 10.11
CA PRO A 328 3.90 -6.74 11.32
C PRO A 328 3.44 -8.09 11.89
N THR A 329 2.17 -8.43 11.69
CA THR A 329 1.60 -9.70 12.16
C THR A 329 2.02 -10.91 11.33
N ARG A 330 2.69 -10.72 10.18
CA ARG A 330 3.09 -11.80 9.26
C ARG A 330 4.11 -12.73 9.90
N GLY A 331 5.11 -12.18 10.59
CA GLY A 331 6.11 -13.00 11.31
C GLY A 331 5.47 -13.87 12.38
N THR A 332 4.60 -13.28 13.21
CA THR A 332 3.81 -14.01 14.21
C THR A 332 2.91 -15.07 13.59
N PHE A 333 2.29 -14.77 12.45
CA PHE A 333 1.43 -15.71 11.72
C PHE A 333 2.20 -16.98 11.29
N HIS A 334 3.40 -16.82 10.75
CA HIS A 334 4.25 -17.94 10.32
C HIS A 334 4.82 -18.71 11.52
N ALA A 335 5.36 -18.00 12.52
CA ALA A 335 5.92 -18.61 13.72
C ALA A 335 4.90 -19.48 14.47
N ASN A 336 3.65 -19.01 14.62
CA ASN A 336 2.58 -19.77 15.29
C ASN A 336 2.14 -21.02 14.51
N ARG A 337 2.53 -21.17 13.24
CA ARG A 337 2.29 -22.36 12.42
C ARG A 337 3.53 -23.25 12.32
N GLY A 338 4.64 -22.87 12.95
CA GLY A 338 5.92 -23.56 12.79
C GLY A 338 6.49 -23.43 11.38
N HIS A 339 6.09 -22.40 10.63
CA HIS A 339 6.58 -22.13 9.28
C HIS A 339 7.75 -21.14 9.36
N ASP A 340 8.81 -21.43 8.62
CA ASP A 340 9.99 -20.60 8.43
C ASP A 340 10.31 -20.57 6.93
N TYR A 341 10.60 -19.41 6.37
CA TYR A 341 10.87 -19.27 4.93
C TYR A 341 12.04 -20.12 4.47
N ARG A 342 12.99 -20.44 5.36
CA ARG A 342 14.13 -21.35 5.09
C ARG A 342 13.70 -22.78 4.81
N THR A 343 12.51 -23.18 5.24
CA THR A 343 12.03 -24.56 5.19
C THR A 343 10.66 -24.72 4.53
N HIS A 344 9.88 -23.65 4.43
CA HIS A 344 8.50 -23.65 3.95
C HIS A 344 8.27 -22.51 2.94
N ASP A 345 7.74 -22.87 1.77
CA ASP A 345 7.19 -21.91 0.83
C ASP A 345 5.83 -21.38 1.35
N ILE A 346 5.43 -20.18 0.94
CA ILE A 346 4.26 -19.50 1.51
C ILE A 346 3.02 -19.85 0.68
N GLU A 347 2.07 -20.59 1.24
CA GLU A 347 0.81 -20.91 0.55
C GLU A 347 0.01 -19.63 0.26
N MET A 348 -0.46 -19.49 -0.97
CA MET A 348 -1.18 -18.30 -1.45
C MET A 348 -2.65 -18.59 -1.75
N HIS A 349 -3.46 -17.52 -1.73
CA HIS A 349 -4.85 -17.52 -2.17
C HIS A 349 -5.21 -16.18 -2.86
N ILE A 350 -6.48 -15.96 -3.21
CA ILE A 350 -6.98 -14.67 -3.71
C ILE A 350 -7.91 -14.02 -2.69
N SER A 351 -8.01 -12.69 -2.73
CA SER A 351 -8.88 -11.92 -1.86
C SER A 351 -10.36 -12.00 -2.26
N GLU A 352 -11.21 -11.57 -1.35
CA GLU A 352 -12.55 -11.10 -1.65
C GLU A 352 -12.55 -9.95 -2.68
N ILE A 353 -13.71 -9.72 -3.30
CA ILE A 353 -13.90 -8.58 -4.20
C ILE A 353 -14.00 -7.26 -3.42
N GLY A 354 -13.41 -6.20 -3.98
CA GLY A 354 -13.52 -4.83 -3.48
C GLY A 354 -13.73 -3.81 -4.60
N LEU A 355 -14.11 -2.59 -4.23
CA LEU A 355 -14.05 -1.42 -5.12
C LEU A 355 -12.80 -0.62 -4.78
N CYS A 356 -11.91 -0.43 -5.74
CA CYS A 356 -10.67 0.31 -5.57
C CYS A 356 -10.13 0.72 -6.94
N SER A 357 -10.23 2.01 -7.27
CA SER A 357 -9.71 2.47 -8.56
C SER A 357 -8.18 2.41 -8.63
N GLY A 358 -7.46 2.57 -7.51
CA GLY A 358 -5.99 2.55 -7.53
C GLY A 358 -5.39 1.20 -7.94
N HIS A 359 -6.17 0.11 -7.88
CA HIS A 359 -5.78 -1.26 -8.24
C HIS A 359 -6.67 -1.87 -9.35
N SER A 360 -7.81 -1.25 -9.66
CA SER A 360 -8.67 -1.59 -10.81
C SER A 360 -9.08 -0.31 -11.54
N ALA A 361 -10.38 -0.09 -11.78
CA ALA A 361 -10.94 1.14 -12.35
C ALA A 361 -12.24 1.59 -11.65
N SER A 362 -12.57 0.99 -10.49
CA SER A 362 -13.84 1.21 -9.80
C SER A 362 -13.80 2.44 -8.86
N GLY A 363 -14.40 3.55 -9.27
CA GLY A 363 -14.29 4.82 -8.52
C GLY A 363 -15.33 5.88 -8.88
N VAL A 364 -15.28 7.00 -8.16
CA VAL A 364 -15.99 8.24 -8.47
C VAL A 364 -15.36 8.88 -9.70
N TRP A 365 -16.17 9.20 -10.72
CA TRP A 365 -15.68 9.82 -11.94
C TRP A 365 -15.08 11.19 -11.65
N VAL A 366 -13.84 11.39 -12.08
CA VAL A 366 -13.12 12.66 -11.93
C VAL A 366 -12.43 13.07 -13.22
N ASP A 367 -12.19 14.38 -13.35
CA ASP A 367 -11.34 14.94 -14.39
C ASP A 367 -9.87 15.09 -13.94
N GLU A 368 -9.04 15.72 -14.78
CA GLU A 368 -7.62 15.98 -14.51
C GLU A 368 -7.36 16.94 -13.33
N HIS A 369 -8.41 17.52 -12.74
CA HIS A 369 -8.33 18.39 -11.56
C HIS A 369 -9.01 17.77 -10.32
N ALA A 370 -9.28 16.46 -10.34
CA ALA A 370 -9.97 15.72 -9.28
C ALA A 370 -11.42 16.17 -9.03
N ARG A 371 -12.04 16.92 -9.96
CA ARG A 371 -13.42 17.39 -9.85
C ARG A 371 -14.38 16.27 -10.21
N THR A 372 -15.43 16.10 -9.41
CA THR A 372 -16.54 15.20 -9.77
C THR A 372 -17.53 15.92 -10.70
N THR A 373 -18.57 15.21 -11.15
CA THR A 373 -19.68 15.81 -11.90
C THR A 373 -20.59 16.69 -11.05
N VAL A 374 -20.44 16.67 -9.71
CA VAL A 374 -21.15 17.54 -8.78
C VAL A 374 -20.27 18.76 -8.47
N PRO A 375 -20.69 19.99 -8.83
CA PRO A 375 -19.93 21.20 -8.52
C PRO A 375 -19.60 21.31 -7.03
N GLY A 376 -18.36 21.73 -6.72
CA GLY A 376 -17.89 21.86 -5.33
C GLY A 376 -17.51 20.54 -4.65
N LEU A 377 -17.73 19.39 -5.31
CA LEU A 377 -17.32 18.07 -4.83
C LEU A 377 -16.13 17.54 -5.62
N TYR A 378 -15.13 17.06 -4.89
CA TYR A 378 -13.90 16.47 -5.41
C TYR A 378 -13.74 15.05 -4.86
N ALA A 379 -13.02 14.20 -5.59
CA ALA A 379 -12.65 12.86 -5.11
C ALA A 379 -11.16 12.59 -5.38
N ALA A 380 -10.48 11.93 -4.44
CA ALA A 380 -9.06 11.63 -4.53
C ALA A 380 -8.71 10.27 -3.88
N GLY A 381 -7.50 9.76 -4.16
CA GLY A 381 -7.07 8.45 -3.69
C GLY A 381 -7.73 7.29 -4.44
N ASP A 382 -7.82 6.13 -3.80
CA ASP A 382 -8.44 4.92 -4.39
C ASP A 382 -9.93 5.09 -4.71
N LEU A 383 -10.58 6.12 -4.12
CA LEU A 383 -11.96 6.47 -4.41
C LEU A 383 -12.12 7.12 -5.79
N ALA A 384 -11.14 7.88 -6.26
CA ALA A 384 -11.22 8.57 -7.54
C ALA A 384 -10.96 7.60 -8.70
N CYS A 385 -11.78 7.64 -9.74
CA CYS A 385 -11.68 6.79 -10.93
C CYS A 385 -10.45 7.15 -11.79
N VAL A 386 -9.27 6.78 -11.31
CA VAL A 386 -7.98 6.89 -11.98
C VAL A 386 -7.32 5.51 -11.85
N PRO A 387 -7.41 4.67 -12.88
CA PRO A 387 -6.99 3.28 -12.79
C PRO A 387 -5.49 3.17 -12.55
N HIS A 388 -5.07 2.21 -11.73
CA HIS A 388 -3.66 1.91 -11.46
C HIS A 388 -2.83 3.11 -10.96
N ASN A 389 -3.46 4.06 -10.25
CA ASN A 389 -2.77 5.24 -9.73
C ASN A 389 -1.88 4.93 -8.50
N TYR A 390 -2.20 3.84 -7.79
CA TYR A 390 -1.56 3.41 -6.54
C TYR A 390 -1.25 4.56 -5.56
N MET A 391 -0.27 4.36 -4.69
CA MET A 391 0.06 5.32 -3.63
C MET A 391 0.47 6.71 -4.17
N ILE A 392 1.27 6.79 -5.24
CA ILE A 392 1.72 8.10 -5.75
C ILE A 392 0.56 8.88 -6.36
N GLY A 393 -0.34 8.21 -7.07
CA GLY A 393 -1.55 8.81 -7.61
C GLY A 393 -2.48 9.31 -6.52
N ALA A 394 -2.58 8.59 -5.39
CA ALA A 394 -3.33 9.08 -4.24
C ALA A 394 -2.79 10.43 -3.71
N PHE A 395 -1.47 10.59 -3.60
CA PHE A 395 -0.88 11.87 -3.23
C PHE A 395 -1.11 12.96 -4.28
N VAL A 396 -0.88 12.66 -5.56
CA VAL A 396 -1.07 13.62 -6.66
C VAL A 396 -2.51 14.10 -6.75
N TYR A 397 -3.49 13.19 -6.65
CA TYR A 397 -4.91 13.56 -6.70
C TYR A 397 -5.38 14.27 -5.43
N GLY A 398 -4.79 13.95 -4.28
CA GLY A 398 -4.97 14.75 -3.06
C GLY A 398 -4.50 16.19 -3.26
N ASP A 399 -3.29 16.36 -3.80
CA ASP A 399 -2.70 17.66 -4.11
C ASP A 399 -3.56 18.46 -5.11
N LEU A 400 -3.94 17.85 -6.23
CA LEU A 400 -4.82 18.45 -7.24
C LEU A 400 -6.17 18.89 -6.66
N ALA A 401 -6.80 18.04 -5.84
CA ALA A 401 -8.07 18.37 -5.21
C ALA A 401 -7.92 19.56 -4.24
N GLY A 402 -6.87 19.58 -3.42
CA GLY A 402 -6.57 20.69 -2.51
C GLY A 402 -6.26 21.99 -3.26
N GLU A 403 -5.46 21.92 -4.32
CA GLU A 403 -5.09 23.03 -5.20
C GLU A 403 -6.34 23.65 -5.84
N HIS A 404 -7.15 22.85 -6.53
CA HIS A 404 -8.33 23.37 -7.21
C HIS A 404 -9.41 23.83 -6.22
N ALA A 405 -9.69 23.07 -5.15
CA ALA A 405 -10.69 23.48 -4.15
C ALA A 405 -10.36 24.85 -3.53
N SER A 406 -9.09 25.07 -3.16
CA SER A 406 -8.64 26.34 -2.59
C SER A 406 -8.63 27.50 -3.59
N SER A 407 -8.39 27.24 -4.88
CA SER A 407 -8.38 28.28 -5.92
C SER A 407 -9.75 28.95 -6.16
N THR A 408 -10.85 28.25 -5.84
CA THR A 408 -12.22 28.73 -6.11
C THR A 408 -12.85 29.49 -4.93
N LEU A 409 -12.16 29.60 -3.79
CA LEU A 409 -12.77 30.07 -2.53
C LEU A 409 -13.23 31.53 -2.53
N THR A 410 -12.65 32.37 -3.39
CA THR A 410 -13.04 33.79 -3.54
C THR A 410 -14.32 33.97 -4.33
N GLU A 411 -14.67 32.99 -5.16
CA GLU A 411 -15.84 33.02 -6.05
C GLU A 411 -17.06 32.35 -5.41
N VAL A 412 -16.84 31.56 -4.35
CA VAL A 412 -17.86 30.75 -3.70
C VAL A 412 -18.18 31.30 -2.32
N ALA A 413 -19.43 31.71 -2.11
CA ALA A 413 -19.92 32.13 -0.80
C ALA A 413 -20.01 30.94 0.16
N ALA A 414 -19.71 31.17 1.44
CA ALA A 414 -19.91 30.15 2.48
C ALA A 414 -21.41 29.88 2.68
N PRO A 415 -21.84 28.61 2.80
CA PRO A 415 -23.24 28.27 2.96
C PRO A 415 -23.80 28.78 4.29
N GLN A 416 -24.81 29.67 4.23
CA GLN A 416 -25.41 30.24 5.44
C GLN A 416 -26.35 29.24 6.14
N SER A 417 -27.05 28.41 5.35
CA SER A 417 -27.92 27.34 5.83
C SER A 417 -27.57 26.03 5.14
N LEU A 418 -27.89 24.92 5.79
CA LEU A 418 -27.73 23.57 5.25
C LEU A 418 -29.11 22.95 4.96
N PRO A 419 -29.24 22.10 3.93
CA PRO A 419 -30.53 21.48 3.55
C PRO A 419 -31.11 20.63 4.68
N SER A 420 -32.26 21.06 5.24
CA SER A 420 -32.86 20.44 6.43
C SER A 420 -33.40 19.04 6.18
N ASP A 421 -33.90 18.77 4.98
CA ASP A 421 -34.40 17.47 4.53
C ASP A 421 -33.26 16.43 4.47
N GLN A 422 -32.10 16.83 3.94
CA GLN A 422 -30.93 15.96 3.87
C GLN A 422 -30.31 15.71 5.26
N LEU A 423 -30.31 16.73 6.13
CA LEU A 423 -29.92 16.56 7.53
C LEU A 423 -30.84 15.58 8.27
N ALA A 424 -32.16 15.68 8.07
CA ALA A 424 -33.12 14.75 8.65
C ALA A 424 -32.92 13.32 8.14
N ALA A 425 -32.63 13.14 6.84
CA ALA A 425 -32.32 11.83 6.28
C ALA A 425 -31.01 11.23 6.82
N ALA A 426 -29.98 12.05 7.00
CA ALA A 426 -28.72 11.63 7.62
C ALA A 426 -28.89 11.27 9.10
N HIS A 427 -29.70 12.04 9.82
CA HIS A 427 -30.05 11.77 11.22
C HIS A 427 -30.81 10.44 11.36
N GLU A 428 -31.80 10.20 10.49
CA GLU A 428 -32.54 8.94 10.46
C GLU A 428 -31.63 7.74 10.17
N LEU A 429 -30.73 7.86 9.18
CA LEU A 429 -29.73 6.83 8.86
C LEU A 429 -28.88 6.45 10.08
N ILE A 430 -28.45 7.45 10.87
CA ILE A 430 -27.60 7.25 12.04
C ILE A 430 -28.38 6.63 13.20
N TYR A 431 -29.54 7.19 13.54
CA TYR A 431 -30.18 6.95 14.83
C TYR A 431 -31.33 5.95 14.79
N ARG A 432 -31.84 5.55 13.62
CA ARG A 432 -32.88 4.51 13.52
C ARG A 432 -32.55 3.23 14.31
N PRO A 433 -31.29 2.75 14.41
CA PRO A 433 -31.00 1.51 15.14
C PRO A 433 -31.26 1.61 16.65
N LEU A 434 -31.25 2.81 17.23
CA LEU A 434 -31.60 3.03 18.65
C LEU A 434 -33.09 2.74 18.94
N ARG A 435 -33.95 2.68 17.91
CA ARG A 435 -35.37 2.31 18.07
C ARG A 435 -35.59 0.80 18.13
N HIS A 436 -34.56 0.02 17.81
CA HIS A 436 -34.57 -1.43 17.79
C HIS A 436 -33.43 -2.01 18.65
N PRO A 437 -33.29 -1.67 19.94
CA PRO A 437 -32.14 -2.10 20.75
C PRO A 437 -31.98 -3.64 20.79
N ASP A 438 -33.08 -4.39 20.74
CA ASP A 438 -33.11 -5.86 20.67
C ASP A 438 -33.12 -6.43 19.23
N GLY A 439 -32.93 -5.57 18.23
CA GLY A 439 -32.85 -5.94 16.82
C GLY A 439 -31.61 -6.78 16.50
N PRO A 440 -31.55 -7.41 15.30
CA PRO A 440 -30.39 -8.19 14.91
C PRO A 440 -29.10 -7.34 14.99
N PRO A 441 -28.03 -7.87 15.60
CA PRO A 441 -26.77 -7.15 15.72
C PRO A 441 -26.11 -7.01 14.35
N GLN A 442 -25.47 -5.85 14.13
CA GLN A 442 -24.88 -5.49 12.84
C GLN A 442 -23.96 -6.57 12.25
N GLN A 443 -23.19 -7.30 13.06
CA GLN A 443 -22.27 -8.34 12.58
C GLN A 443 -22.99 -9.45 11.82
N GLN A 444 -24.19 -9.83 12.28
CA GLN A 444 -24.97 -10.89 11.63
C GLN A 444 -25.56 -10.41 10.31
N VAL A 445 -26.02 -9.15 10.27
CA VAL A 445 -26.58 -8.53 9.06
C VAL A 445 -25.48 -8.26 8.03
N GLU A 446 -24.34 -7.70 8.45
CA GLU A 446 -23.15 -7.48 7.62
C GLU A 446 -22.65 -8.81 7.03
N TYR A 447 -22.51 -9.85 7.86
CA TYR A 447 -22.10 -11.17 7.39
C TYR A 447 -23.07 -11.72 6.33
N LYS A 448 -24.38 -11.65 6.58
CA LYS A 448 -25.40 -12.11 5.63
C LYS A 448 -25.33 -11.35 4.31
N LEU A 449 -25.18 -10.02 4.37
CA LEU A 449 -25.05 -9.15 3.20
C LEU A 449 -23.84 -9.53 2.35
N ARG A 450 -22.65 -9.58 2.96
CA ARG A 450 -21.39 -9.86 2.26
C ARG A 450 -21.30 -11.30 1.78
N ARG A 451 -21.98 -12.25 2.45
CA ARG A 451 -22.15 -13.61 1.94
C ARG A 451 -22.92 -13.63 0.62
N PHE A 452 -23.99 -12.84 0.48
CA PHE A 452 -24.72 -12.73 -0.79
C PHE A 452 -23.90 -12.03 -1.89
N VAL A 453 -23.05 -11.07 -1.52
CA VAL A 453 -22.06 -10.50 -2.45
C VAL A 453 -21.17 -11.61 -3.02
N ASN A 454 -20.61 -12.46 -2.16
CA ASN A 454 -19.78 -13.59 -2.62
C ASN A 454 -20.55 -14.60 -3.47
N ASP A 455 -21.78 -14.95 -3.08
CA ASP A 455 -22.58 -15.97 -3.79
C ASP A 455 -22.99 -15.51 -5.20
N TYR A 456 -23.33 -14.22 -5.34
CA TYR A 456 -24.07 -13.73 -6.51
C TYR A 456 -23.38 -12.63 -7.31
N VAL A 457 -22.44 -11.90 -6.72
CA VAL A 457 -21.75 -10.77 -7.39
C VAL A 457 -20.33 -11.14 -7.77
N ALA A 458 -19.64 -11.96 -6.96
CA ALA A 458 -18.27 -12.38 -7.25
C ALA A 458 -18.15 -13.22 -8.55
N PRO A 459 -17.06 -13.07 -9.30
CA PRO A 459 -16.84 -13.79 -10.56
C PRO A 459 -16.59 -15.30 -10.36
N PRO A 460 -17.10 -16.18 -11.26
CA PRO A 460 -17.80 -15.83 -12.49
C PRO A 460 -19.24 -15.39 -12.25
N LYS A 461 -19.60 -14.30 -12.91
CA LYS A 461 -20.90 -13.64 -12.86
C LYS A 461 -21.83 -14.27 -13.91
N THR A 462 -23.14 -14.20 -13.67
CA THR A 462 -24.17 -14.51 -14.67
C THR A 462 -25.37 -13.59 -14.48
N GLN A 463 -26.18 -13.40 -15.52
CA GLN A 463 -27.41 -12.60 -15.44
C GLN A 463 -28.33 -13.10 -14.31
N THR A 464 -28.48 -14.42 -14.17
CA THR A 464 -29.30 -15.02 -13.10
C THR A 464 -28.77 -14.70 -11.71
N LYS A 465 -27.45 -14.88 -11.48
CA LYS A 465 -26.84 -14.57 -10.18
C LYS A 465 -27.01 -13.08 -9.85
N LEU A 466 -26.69 -12.20 -10.79
CA LEU A 466 -26.80 -10.75 -10.60
C LEU A 466 -28.25 -10.31 -10.38
N SER A 467 -29.22 -10.93 -11.06
CA SER A 467 -30.65 -10.67 -10.83
C SER A 467 -31.07 -11.03 -9.41
N LEU A 468 -30.63 -12.20 -8.91
CA LEU A 468 -30.86 -12.62 -7.52
C LEU A 468 -30.15 -11.72 -6.52
N ALA A 469 -28.97 -11.18 -6.85
CA ALA A 469 -28.27 -10.21 -6.01
C ALA A 469 -29.12 -8.94 -5.84
N VAL A 470 -29.61 -8.36 -6.94
CA VAL A 470 -30.46 -7.16 -6.92
C VAL A 470 -31.73 -7.39 -6.10
N GLU A 471 -32.47 -8.47 -6.35
CA GLU A 471 -33.66 -8.83 -5.56
C GLU A 471 -33.33 -8.98 -4.06
N THR A 472 -32.19 -9.62 -3.77
CA THR A 472 -31.75 -9.85 -2.39
C THR A 472 -31.38 -8.55 -1.69
N PHE A 473 -30.62 -7.65 -2.31
CA PHE A 473 -30.24 -6.38 -1.72
C PHE A 473 -31.42 -5.41 -1.57
N GLU A 474 -32.44 -5.53 -2.44
CA GLU A 474 -33.72 -4.85 -2.28
C GLU A 474 -34.47 -5.36 -1.05
N ARG A 475 -34.64 -6.69 -0.91
CA ARG A 475 -35.24 -7.29 0.29
C ARG A 475 -34.50 -6.91 1.57
N MET A 476 -33.16 -6.94 1.53
CA MET A 476 -32.32 -6.64 2.69
C MET A 476 -32.46 -5.20 3.18
N ARG A 477 -33.01 -4.26 2.39
CA ARG A 477 -33.33 -2.91 2.87
C ARG A 477 -34.20 -2.94 4.13
N GLN A 478 -35.17 -3.84 4.18
CA GLN A 478 -36.06 -4.00 5.34
C GLN A 478 -35.32 -4.64 6.52
N GLU A 479 -34.53 -5.69 6.28
CA GLU A 479 -33.74 -6.36 7.32
C GLU A 479 -32.70 -5.43 7.96
N ILE A 480 -32.06 -4.58 7.15
CA ILE A 480 -31.08 -3.56 7.58
C ILE A 480 -31.77 -2.44 8.38
N ALA A 481 -33.03 -2.12 8.08
CA ALA A 481 -33.79 -1.13 8.85
C ALA A 481 -34.11 -1.61 10.28
N GLU A 482 -34.17 -2.93 10.50
CA GLU A 482 -34.46 -3.54 11.81
C GLU A 482 -33.22 -3.72 12.71
N MET A 483 -32.01 -3.44 12.21
CA MET A 483 -30.77 -3.57 13.00
C MET A 483 -30.82 -2.80 14.33
N GLY A 484 -30.23 -3.39 15.37
CA GLY A 484 -30.14 -2.78 16.69
C GLY A 484 -28.78 -2.19 17.04
N ALA A 485 -28.79 -1.10 17.81
CA ALA A 485 -27.61 -0.51 18.43
C ALA A 485 -27.95 0.15 19.77
N ASP A 486 -26.97 0.18 20.69
CA ASP A 486 -27.08 0.82 22.00
C ASP A 486 -25.98 1.88 22.27
N THR A 487 -24.92 1.85 21.46
CA THR A 487 -23.70 2.65 21.65
C THR A 487 -23.35 3.44 20.38
N PRO A 488 -22.64 4.58 20.50
CA PRO A 488 -22.14 5.34 19.34
C PRO A 488 -21.31 4.48 18.37
N HIS A 489 -20.51 3.55 18.89
CA HIS A 489 -19.74 2.62 18.08
C HIS A 489 -20.63 1.67 17.27
N GLN A 490 -21.70 1.14 17.86
CA GLN A 490 -22.65 0.30 17.13
C GLN A 490 -23.44 1.10 16.09
N LEU A 491 -23.81 2.35 16.36
CA LEU A 491 -24.42 3.24 15.36
C LEU A 491 -23.51 3.44 14.15
N MET A 492 -22.22 3.69 14.40
CA MET A 492 -21.21 3.77 13.36
C MET A 492 -21.20 2.49 12.50
N ARG A 493 -21.17 1.32 13.15
CA ARG A 493 -21.17 0.03 12.43
C ARG A 493 -22.45 -0.22 11.65
N CYS A 494 -23.62 0.11 12.19
CA CYS A 494 -24.89 0.01 11.48
C CYS A 494 -24.89 0.87 10.21
N ALA A 495 -24.45 2.13 10.29
CA ALA A 495 -24.36 3.00 9.11
C ALA A 495 -23.37 2.45 8.06
N GLU A 496 -22.28 1.81 8.49
CA GLU A 496 -21.36 1.13 7.57
C GLU A 496 -22.02 -0.03 6.80
N VAL A 497 -23.00 -0.73 7.37
CA VAL A 497 -23.75 -1.80 6.67
C VAL A 497 -24.61 -1.21 5.55
N ASP A 498 -25.25 -0.04 5.76
CA ASP A 498 -25.95 0.67 4.69
C ASP A 498 -25.02 1.02 3.53
N PHE A 499 -23.81 1.54 3.81
CA PHE A 499 -22.83 1.87 2.77
C PHE A 499 -22.37 0.66 1.97
N ILE A 500 -22.11 -0.47 2.66
CA ILE A 500 -21.75 -1.74 2.01
C ILE A 500 -22.89 -2.21 1.11
N ARG A 501 -24.15 -2.06 1.56
CA ARG A 501 -25.33 -2.46 0.78
C ARG A 501 -25.52 -1.59 -0.47
N ASP A 502 -25.31 -0.28 -0.37
CA ASP A 502 -25.32 0.63 -1.52
C ASP A 502 -24.24 0.23 -2.54
N CYS A 503 -23.01 -0.03 -2.07
CA CYS A 503 -21.92 -0.51 -2.93
C CYS A 503 -22.23 -1.85 -3.58
N ALA A 504 -22.83 -2.79 -2.84
CA ALA A 504 -23.20 -4.10 -3.34
C ALA A 504 -24.29 -4.03 -4.43
N GLU A 505 -25.29 -3.16 -4.26
CA GLU A 505 -26.30 -2.93 -5.30
C GLU A 505 -25.69 -2.27 -6.54
N MET A 506 -24.88 -1.22 -6.37
CA MET A 506 -24.18 -0.58 -7.49
C MET A 506 -23.32 -1.59 -8.27
N ALA A 507 -22.54 -2.41 -7.57
CA ALA A 507 -21.71 -3.46 -8.16
C ALA A 507 -22.53 -4.51 -8.93
N ALA A 508 -23.64 -4.97 -8.37
CA ALA A 508 -24.52 -5.95 -9.02
C ALA A 508 -25.19 -5.39 -10.26
N ARG A 509 -25.76 -4.17 -10.18
CA ARG A 509 -26.47 -3.55 -11.29
C ARG A 509 -25.53 -3.12 -12.41
N SER A 510 -24.38 -2.50 -12.12
CA SER A 510 -23.35 -2.23 -13.14
C SER A 510 -22.88 -3.50 -13.82
N SER A 511 -22.68 -4.57 -13.05
CA SER A 511 -22.25 -5.86 -13.61
C SER A 511 -23.32 -6.52 -14.47
N LEU A 512 -24.60 -6.24 -14.19
CA LEU A 512 -25.73 -6.72 -14.97
C LEU A 512 -25.85 -5.93 -16.28
N THR A 513 -25.66 -4.61 -16.20
CA THR A 513 -25.71 -3.68 -17.33
C THR A 513 -24.61 -3.95 -18.34
N ARG A 514 -23.35 -4.16 -17.93
CA ARG A 514 -22.28 -4.55 -18.87
C ARG A 514 -22.49 -6.00 -19.34
N THR A 515 -22.87 -6.15 -20.61
CA THR A 515 -23.17 -7.44 -21.24
C THR A 515 -22.00 -7.97 -22.08
N GLU A 516 -20.83 -8.10 -21.46
CA GLU A 516 -19.61 -8.72 -22.02
C GLU A 516 -18.73 -9.27 -20.89
N SER A 517 -17.61 -9.91 -21.24
CA SER A 517 -16.49 -10.13 -20.32
C SER A 517 -15.28 -9.30 -20.74
N ARG A 518 -14.62 -8.64 -19.77
CA ARG A 518 -13.43 -7.80 -20.01
C ARG A 518 -12.54 -7.77 -18.77
N TRP A 519 -11.24 -7.49 -18.95
CA TRP A 519 -10.27 -7.39 -17.85
C TRP A 519 -10.11 -8.66 -17.01
N GLY A 520 -10.28 -9.84 -17.62
CA GLY A 520 -10.15 -11.14 -16.94
C GLY A 520 -11.11 -11.27 -15.73
N LEU A 521 -10.58 -11.72 -14.58
CA LEU A 521 -11.39 -11.98 -13.40
C LEU A 521 -12.05 -10.72 -12.81
N TYR A 522 -11.58 -9.51 -13.14
CA TYR A 522 -12.19 -8.27 -12.62
C TYR A 522 -13.62 -8.08 -13.14
N HIS A 523 -13.91 -8.54 -14.36
CA HIS A 523 -15.26 -8.60 -14.92
C HIS A 523 -15.45 -9.84 -15.83
N ASP A 524 -15.57 -11.00 -15.20
CA ASP A 524 -15.82 -12.29 -15.86
C ASP A 524 -17.31 -12.67 -15.78
N ARG A 525 -17.99 -12.67 -16.93
CA ARG A 525 -19.39 -13.10 -17.15
C ARG A 525 -19.39 -14.47 -17.85
N ALA A 526 -19.61 -15.55 -17.10
CA ALA A 526 -19.62 -16.90 -17.69
C ALA A 526 -20.75 -17.14 -18.69
N ASP A 527 -21.84 -16.37 -18.63
CA ASP A 527 -22.93 -16.39 -19.61
C ASP A 527 -22.66 -15.54 -20.85
N LEU A 528 -21.68 -14.63 -20.79
CA LEU A 528 -21.24 -13.74 -21.86
C LEU A 528 -19.69 -13.68 -21.87
N PRO A 529 -19.01 -14.80 -22.19
CA PRO A 529 -17.57 -14.96 -21.95
C PRO A 529 -16.69 -14.12 -22.90
N GLU A 530 -17.26 -13.63 -24.00
CA GLU A 530 -16.53 -12.89 -25.03
C GLU A 530 -16.51 -11.38 -24.74
N ARG A 531 -15.44 -10.74 -25.20
CA ARG A 531 -15.31 -9.29 -25.23
C ARG A 531 -16.14 -8.71 -26.39
N ASN A 532 -16.96 -7.70 -26.13
CA ASN A 532 -17.80 -7.04 -27.15
C ASN A 532 -17.33 -5.58 -27.36
N ASP A 533 -16.38 -5.43 -28.27
CA ASP A 533 -15.80 -4.14 -28.64
C ASP A 533 -16.78 -3.24 -29.42
N GLU A 534 -17.82 -3.81 -30.04
CA GLU A 534 -18.82 -3.05 -30.81
C GLU A 534 -19.73 -2.23 -29.91
N ASP A 535 -20.10 -2.74 -28.73
CA ASP A 535 -21.07 -2.09 -27.84
C ASP A 535 -20.45 -1.47 -26.57
N TRP A 536 -19.32 -2.00 -26.09
CA TRP A 536 -18.83 -1.76 -24.73
C TRP A 536 -17.47 -1.06 -24.61
N ARG A 537 -16.97 -0.53 -25.73
CA ARG A 537 -15.81 0.38 -25.81
C ARG A 537 -16.09 1.79 -25.25
N TYR A 538 -16.62 1.83 -24.02
CA TYR A 538 -17.05 3.01 -23.28
C TYR A 538 -16.83 2.79 -21.78
N HIS A 539 -16.71 3.89 -21.05
CA HIS A 539 -16.89 3.88 -19.61
C HIS A 539 -18.37 3.63 -19.30
N LEU A 540 -18.67 2.66 -18.42
CA LEU A 540 -20.01 2.51 -17.87
C LEU A 540 -20.08 3.33 -16.58
N ASN A 541 -20.74 4.48 -16.66
CA ASN A 541 -20.98 5.33 -15.52
C ASN A 541 -22.36 5.03 -14.92
N LEU A 542 -22.48 5.23 -13.61
CA LEU A 542 -23.75 5.24 -12.89
C LEU A 542 -23.86 6.51 -12.06
N ARG A 543 -25.09 6.99 -11.83
CA ARG A 543 -25.38 8.07 -10.87
C ARG A 543 -26.78 7.89 -10.29
N LYS A 544 -27.08 8.65 -9.23
CA LYS A 544 -28.45 8.76 -8.71
C LYS A 544 -29.23 9.81 -9.51
N GLY A 545 -30.31 9.40 -10.14
CA GLY A 545 -31.23 10.26 -10.90
C GLY A 545 -32.05 11.19 -9.99
N ALA A 546 -32.70 12.18 -10.59
CA ALA A 546 -33.56 13.13 -9.88
C ALA A 546 -34.83 12.47 -9.28
N ASP A 547 -35.24 11.34 -9.84
CA ASP A 547 -36.30 10.46 -9.32
C ASP A 547 -35.83 9.56 -8.17
N GLY A 548 -34.53 9.55 -7.88
CA GLY A 548 -33.90 8.76 -6.84
C GLY A 548 -33.41 7.39 -7.31
N GLU A 549 -33.69 7.00 -8.55
CA GLU A 549 -33.30 5.72 -9.14
C GLU A 549 -31.87 5.73 -9.69
N MET A 550 -31.31 4.56 -9.94
CA MET A 550 -29.96 4.42 -10.50
C MET A 550 -30.01 4.56 -12.03
N GLU A 551 -29.32 5.57 -12.56
CA GLU A 551 -29.18 5.81 -14.00
C GLU A 551 -27.82 5.32 -14.49
N PHE A 552 -27.77 4.63 -15.62
CA PHE A 552 -26.53 4.20 -16.27
C PHE A 552 -26.26 4.98 -17.54
N LEU A 553 -24.99 5.32 -17.77
CA LEU A 553 -24.52 6.12 -18.90
C LEU A 553 -23.34 5.42 -19.58
N LYS A 554 -23.41 5.22 -20.89
CA LYS A 554 -22.23 4.95 -21.72
C LYS A 554 -21.52 6.27 -21.97
N ARG A 555 -20.37 6.47 -21.32
CA ARG A 555 -19.53 7.66 -21.49
C ARG A 555 -18.39 7.34 -22.47
N PRO A 556 -18.25 8.11 -23.57
CA PRO A 556 -17.15 7.95 -24.53
C PRO A 556 -15.77 8.01 -23.89
N VAL A 557 -14.87 7.16 -24.38
CA VAL A 557 -13.44 7.26 -24.07
C VAL A 557 -12.93 8.56 -24.70
N ALA A 558 -12.24 9.37 -23.90
CA ALA A 558 -11.69 10.63 -24.39
C ALA A 558 -10.57 10.39 -25.42
N PRO A 559 -10.35 11.30 -26.39
CA PRO A 559 -9.26 11.16 -27.35
C PRO A 559 -7.90 10.95 -26.70
N TYR A 560 -7.18 9.94 -27.20
CA TYR A 560 -5.82 9.66 -26.79
C TYR A 560 -4.87 10.71 -27.35
N PHE A 561 -4.01 11.21 -26.48
CA PHE A 561 -2.90 12.09 -26.86
C PHE A 561 -1.55 11.38 -26.71
N VAL A 562 -1.51 10.27 -25.96
CA VAL A 562 -0.41 9.31 -25.99
C VAL A 562 -0.84 8.16 -26.94
N PRO A 563 -0.14 7.97 -28.07
CA PRO A 563 -0.54 6.97 -29.05
C PRO A 563 -0.33 5.55 -28.51
N VAL A 564 -1.33 4.69 -28.71
CA VAL A 564 -1.26 3.27 -28.39
C VAL A 564 -1.75 2.51 -29.62
N PRO A 565 -0.85 1.98 -30.48
CA PRO A 565 -1.18 1.41 -31.78
C PRO A 565 -2.32 0.38 -31.77
N GLU A 566 -2.43 -0.38 -30.69
CA GLU A 566 -3.46 -1.40 -30.48
C GLU A 566 -4.89 -0.84 -30.33
N TRP A 567 -5.01 0.47 -30.08
CA TRP A 567 -6.25 1.17 -29.75
C TRP A 567 -6.42 2.50 -30.52
N GLU A 568 -5.76 2.67 -31.67
CA GLU A 568 -5.86 3.89 -32.49
C GLU A 568 -7.26 4.19 -33.02
N ASP A 569 -8.15 3.19 -33.05
CA ASP A 569 -9.54 3.31 -33.46
C ASP A 569 -10.47 3.81 -32.34
N LEU A 570 -9.93 4.07 -31.14
CA LEU A 570 -10.56 4.78 -30.04
C LEU A 570 -10.00 6.21 -29.99
N PRO A 571 -10.82 7.28 -30.08
CA PRO A 571 -12.25 7.35 -29.73
C PRO A 571 -13.21 7.41 -30.94
N ARG A 572 -14.50 7.15 -30.70
CA ARG A 572 -15.55 7.39 -31.71
C ARG A 572 -15.81 8.89 -31.90
N ALA A 573 -16.39 9.26 -33.04
CA ALA A 573 -16.70 10.65 -33.39
C ALA A 573 -17.74 11.33 -32.47
N ASP A 574 -18.48 10.56 -31.66
CA ASP A 574 -19.47 11.05 -30.70
C ASP A 574 -18.88 11.05 -29.27
N LEU A 575 -18.88 12.21 -28.62
CA LEU A 575 -18.31 12.44 -27.29
C LEU A 575 -19.37 12.62 -26.20
N GLU A 576 -20.66 12.60 -26.54
CA GLU A 576 -21.72 12.80 -25.57
C GLU A 576 -22.08 11.50 -24.82
N PRO A 577 -22.29 11.54 -23.49
CA PRO A 577 -22.79 10.39 -22.75
C PRO A 577 -24.19 9.97 -23.19
N VAL A 578 -24.42 8.67 -23.35
CA VAL A 578 -25.71 8.10 -23.75
C VAL A 578 -26.28 7.25 -22.63
N ALA A 579 -27.53 7.50 -22.23
CA ALA A 579 -28.21 6.67 -21.25
C ALA A 579 -28.38 5.22 -21.75
N VAL A 580 -28.12 4.24 -20.89
CA VAL A 580 -28.28 2.82 -21.20
C VAL A 580 -29.22 2.18 -20.18
N ALA A 581 -30.16 1.38 -20.67
CA ALA A 581 -31.06 0.64 -19.80
C ALA A 581 -30.35 -0.57 -19.20
N GLN A 582 -30.56 -0.80 -17.89
CA GLN A 582 -30.22 -2.06 -17.27
C GLN A 582 -31.08 -3.18 -17.89
N PRO A 583 -30.52 -4.37 -18.18
CA PRO A 583 -31.30 -5.54 -18.57
C PRO A 583 -32.37 -5.90 -17.54
N GLU A 584 -33.45 -6.53 -18.02
CA GLU A 584 -34.49 -7.07 -17.14
C GLU A 584 -33.93 -8.15 -16.21
N LEU A 585 -34.42 -8.16 -14.97
CA LEU A 585 -34.08 -9.17 -13.99
C LEU A 585 -34.74 -10.50 -14.39
N ILE A 586 -33.96 -11.58 -14.39
CA ILE A 586 -34.50 -12.92 -14.61
C ILE A 586 -35.18 -13.38 -13.32
N ALA A 587 -36.49 -13.66 -13.39
CA ALA A 587 -37.21 -14.31 -12.30
C ALA A 587 -36.67 -15.73 -12.10
N GLY A 588 -36.31 -16.09 -10.86
CA GLY A 588 -35.99 -17.47 -10.52
C GLY A 588 -37.19 -18.40 -10.77
N PRO A 589 -37.00 -19.74 -10.82
CA PRO A 589 -38.11 -20.67 -10.92
C PRO A 589 -39.14 -20.40 -9.79
N PRO A 590 -40.45 -20.44 -10.08
CA PRO A 590 -41.49 -20.04 -9.13
C PRO A 590 -41.34 -20.85 -7.83
N ARG A 591 -41.10 -20.15 -6.73
CA ARG A 591 -41.06 -20.77 -5.40
C ARG A 591 -42.49 -21.09 -4.98
N THR A 592 -42.84 -22.37 -4.92
CA THR A 592 -44.02 -22.81 -4.18
C THR A 592 -43.81 -22.40 -2.72
N ALA A 593 -44.71 -21.57 -2.20
CA ALA A 593 -44.67 -21.11 -0.81
C ALA A 593 -44.81 -22.30 0.14
N GLY A 594 -43.69 -22.81 0.64
CA GLY A 594 -43.64 -23.81 1.70
C GLY A 594 -43.84 -23.14 3.05
N ALA A 595 -44.85 -23.58 3.80
CA ALA A 595 -45.20 -23.10 5.12
C ALA A 595 -44.00 -23.14 6.07
N ALA A 596 -43.71 -21.99 6.71
CA ALA A 596 -42.73 -21.89 7.78
C ALA A 596 -43.20 -22.72 8.99
N THR A 597 -42.38 -23.68 9.43
CA THR A 597 -42.55 -24.37 10.71
C THR A 597 -41.55 -23.79 11.72
N GLY A 598 -42.07 -23.41 12.89
CA GLY A 598 -41.31 -22.75 13.94
C GLY A 598 -40.24 -23.65 14.56
N ALA A 599 -39.06 -23.08 14.79
CA ALA A 599 -37.99 -23.71 15.55
C ALA A 599 -37.98 -23.21 17.01
N ALA A 600 -37.85 -24.15 17.94
CA ALA A 600 -37.79 -23.92 19.38
C ALA A 600 -36.42 -23.34 19.83
N PRO A 601 -36.34 -22.69 21.01
CA PRO A 601 -35.12 -22.04 21.49
C PRO A 601 -34.09 -23.08 21.98
N ARG A 602 -32.80 -22.81 21.74
CA ARG A 602 -31.67 -23.52 22.37
C ARG A 602 -31.02 -22.65 23.44
N PRO A 603 -30.52 -23.22 24.54
CA PRO A 603 -29.97 -22.46 25.66
C PRO A 603 -28.60 -21.85 25.33
N GLY A 604 -28.35 -20.68 25.92
CA GLY A 604 -27.17 -19.85 25.68
C GLY A 604 -25.86 -20.46 26.14
N ILE A 605 -24.81 -20.15 25.38
CA ILE A 605 -23.42 -20.43 25.72
C ILE A 605 -22.88 -19.23 26.51
N THR A 606 -22.44 -19.48 27.74
CA THR A 606 -21.68 -18.51 28.54
C THR A 606 -20.22 -18.49 28.09
N VAL A 607 -19.74 -17.32 27.69
CA VAL A 607 -18.32 -17.04 27.41
C VAL A 607 -17.62 -16.73 28.75
N PRO A 608 -16.40 -17.24 29.03
CA PRO A 608 -15.68 -16.91 30.24
C PRO A 608 -15.22 -15.45 30.23
N ALA A 609 -15.20 -14.82 31.40
CA ALA A 609 -14.63 -13.50 31.60
C ALA A 609 -13.11 -13.51 31.30
N PRO A 610 -12.56 -12.42 30.72
CA PRO A 610 -11.12 -12.30 30.53
C PRO A 610 -10.41 -12.27 31.89
N SER A 611 -9.22 -12.87 31.93
CA SER A 611 -8.31 -12.77 33.06
C SER A 611 -7.95 -11.31 33.34
N ASP A 612 -7.92 -10.98 34.62
CA ASP A 612 -7.57 -9.66 35.14
C ASP A 612 -6.08 -9.37 34.90
N ASP A 613 -5.75 -8.93 33.69
CA ASP A 613 -4.43 -8.39 33.38
C ASP A 613 -4.39 -6.94 33.87
N SER A 614 -3.86 -6.74 35.08
CA SER A 614 -3.83 -5.44 35.77
C SER A 614 -3.19 -4.29 34.97
N ALA A 615 -2.44 -4.59 33.90
CA ALA A 615 -1.89 -3.60 32.98
C ALA A 615 -2.90 -3.10 31.93
N ALA A 616 -3.87 -3.92 31.52
CA ALA A 616 -4.80 -3.59 30.43
C ALA A 616 -5.66 -2.34 30.72
N PRO A 617 -6.19 -2.12 31.94
CA PRO A 617 -6.90 -0.89 32.26
C PRO A 617 -6.00 0.35 32.20
N ARG A 618 -4.74 0.26 32.67
CA ARG A 618 -3.79 1.39 32.64
C ARG A 618 -3.34 1.73 31.23
N ILE A 619 -3.08 0.72 30.40
CA ILE A 619 -2.79 0.88 28.97
C ILE A 619 -3.98 1.53 28.26
N ALA A 620 -5.21 1.11 28.54
CA ALA A 620 -6.41 1.70 27.93
C ALA A 620 -6.58 3.18 28.28
N ILE A 621 -6.29 3.58 29.53
CA ILE A 621 -6.30 4.98 29.97
C ILE A 621 -5.19 5.76 29.24
N LEU A 622 -3.96 5.23 29.24
CA LEU A 622 -2.81 5.85 28.58
C LEU A 622 -3.08 6.09 27.08
N LEU A 623 -3.66 5.11 26.37
CA LEU A 623 -4.05 5.21 24.96
C LEU A 623 -5.26 6.12 24.72
N SER A 624 -5.95 6.56 25.77
CA SER A 624 -7.05 7.52 25.68
C SER A 624 -6.61 8.99 25.77
N LEU A 625 -5.37 9.24 26.24
CA LEU A 625 -4.81 10.58 26.34
C LEU A 625 -4.55 11.15 24.93
N ASP A 626 -4.97 12.40 24.70
CA ASP A 626 -4.78 13.10 23.41
C ASP A 626 -3.64 14.12 23.53
N GLY A 627 -2.47 13.76 23.01
CA GLY A 627 -1.26 14.61 23.02
C GLY A 627 -0.72 14.95 24.42
N PRO A 628 -0.48 13.97 25.32
CA PRO A 628 -0.02 14.23 26.68
C PRO A 628 1.40 14.79 26.72
N THR A 629 1.66 15.63 27.72
CA THR A 629 3.00 16.14 28.06
C THR A 629 3.85 15.06 28.74
N VAL A 630 5.19 15.23 28.76
CA VAL A 630 6.09 14.33 29.51
C VAL A 630 5.71 14.27 31.00
N ALA A 631 5.23 15.38 31.57
CA ALA A 631 4.79 15.43 32.96
C ALA A 631 3.56 14.55 33.21
N GLU A 632 2.59 14.53 32.29
CA GLU A 632 1.40 13.67 32.36
C GLU A 632 1.73 12.19 32.10
N LEU A 633 2.81 11.91 31.37
CA LEU A 633 3.28 10.55 31.12
C LEU A 633 4.16 9.98 32.23
N ARG A 634 4.64 10.80 33.18
CA ARG A 634 5.63 10.40 34.19
C ARG A 634 5.20 9.15 34.98
N ASP A 635 3.96 9.14 35.46
CA ASP A 635 3.42 8.01 36.24
C ASP A 635 3.32 6.69 35.44
N TYR A 636 3.33 6.77 34.10
CA TYR A 636 3.35 5.60 33.21
C TYR A 636 4.76 5.21 32.79
N LEU A 637 5.66 6.20 32.66
CA LEU A 637 7.08 6.00 32.37
C LEU A 637 7.82 5.38 33.57
N ASP A 638 7.36 5.64 34.80
CA ASP A 638 7.91 5.08 36.03
C ASP A 638 7.14 3.83 36.52
N ASP A 639 6.24 3.28 35.70
CA ASP A 639 5.35 2.17 36.10
C ASP A 639 6.15 0.89 36.38
N THR A 640 5.71 0.12 37.38
CA THR A 640 6.32 -1.18 37.70
C THR A 640 6.19 -2.20 36.58
N ASP A 641 5.14 -2.12 35.75
CA ASP A 641 4.93 -3.02 34.63
C ASP A 641 5.65 -2.50 33.36
N PRO A 642 6.62 -3.25 32.81
CA PRO A 642 7.36 -2.83 31.63
C PRO A 642 6.48 -2.65 30.39
N ARG A 643 5.32 -3.30 30.31
CA ARG A 643 4.36 -3.12 29.21
C ARG A 643 3.72 -1.74 29.24
N VAL A 644 3.46 -1.21 30.44
CA VAL A 644 2.95 0.15 30.61
C VAL A 644 4.03 1.15 30.25
N ARG A 645 5.28 0.97 30.73
CA ARG A 645 6.42 1.84 30.37
C ARG A 645 6.68 1.86 28.86
N ALA A 646 6.73 0.70 28.21
CA ALA A 646 6.92 0.59 26.77
C ALA A 646 5.77 1.25 25.98
N THR A 647 4.52 1.10 26.45
CA THR A 647 3.37 1.81 25.86
C THR A 647 3.49 3.32 26.08
N ALA A 648 3.98 3.77 27.23
CA ALA A 648 4.19 5.18 27.52
C ALA A 648 5.26 5.79 26.62
N LEU A 649 6.35 5.06 26.34
CA LEU A 649 7.35 5.45 25.36
C LEU A 649 6.78 5.47 23.93
N SER A 650 5.86 4.56 23.60
CA SER A 650 5.10 4.66 22.34
C SER A 650 4.31 5.96 22.33
N VAL A 651 3.45 6.23 23.31
CA VAL A 651 2.65 7.47 23.40
C VAL A 651 3.52 8.74 23.41
N LEU A 652 4.69 8.69 24.05
CA LEU A 652 5.68 9.77 24.05
C LEU A 652 6.25 10.00 22.64
N THR A 653 6.69 8.92 21.99
CA THR A 653 7.12 8.94 20.58
C THR A 653 5.99 9.45 19.69
N GLU A 654 4.75 9.15 20.08
CA GLU A 654 3.56 9.52 19.35
C GLU A 654 3.21 11.00 19.42
N GLY A 655 3.27 11.60 20.61
CA GLY A 655 2.93 13.00 20.85
C GLY A 655 4.10 13.96 20.64
N THR A 656 5.34 13.47 20.70
CA THR A 656 6.57 14.28 20.68
C THR A 656 6.50 15.54 21.57
N PRO A 657 6.02 15.44 22.83
CA PRO A 657 5.93 16.61 23.70
C PRO A 657 7.32 17.16 24.05
N ASP A 658 7.42 18.43 24.46
CA ASP A 658 8.68 19.02 24.89
C ASP A 658 9.39 18.13 25.94
N GLY A 659 10.65 17.77 25.69
CA GLY A 659 11.44 16.85 26.53
C GLY A 659 11.36 15.36 26.16
N PHE A 660 10.68 15.00 25.05
CA PHE A 660 10.58 13.61 24.60
C PHE A 660 11.94 12.96 24.31
N ALA A 661 12.89 13.71 23.73
CA ALA A 661 14.19 13.18 23.33
C ALA A 661 15.00 12.69 24.53
N ASP A 662 15.13 13.52 25.56
CA ASP A 662 15.84 13.17 26.80
C ASP A 662 15.21 11.96 27.49
N THR A 663 13.87 11.86 27.45
CA THR A 663 13.13 10.74 28.05
C THR A 663 13.36 9.43 27.28
N LEU A 664 13.37 9.47 25.94
CA LEU A 664 13.70 8.30 25.12
C LEU A 664 15.16 7.85 25.29
N ILE A 665 16.10 8.80 25.38
CA ILE A 665 17.51 8.49 25.61
C ILE A 665 17.70 7.87 27.00
N ALA A 666 17.08 8.44 28.03
CA ALA A 666 17.13 7.86 29.38
C ALA A 666 16.60 6.42 29.42
N ALA A 667 15.53 6.12 28.67
CA ALA A 667 14.95 4.79 28.58
C ALA A 667 15.83 3.74 27.88
N LEU A 668 16.92 4.13 27.21
CA LEU A 668 17.95 3.18 26.74
C LEU A 668 18.66 2.48 27.91
N GLY A 669 18.59 3.04 29.12
CA GLY A 669 19.12 2.47 30.36
C GLY A 669 18.09 1.72 31.20
N ASP A 670 16.86 1.48 30.72
CA ASP A 670 15.84 0.73 31.48
C ASP A 670 16.29 -0.72 31.73
N ASP A 671 15.91 -1.29 32.89
CA ASP A 671 16.25 -2.67 33.26
C ASP A 671 15.59 -3.71 32.34
N ASP A 672 14.43 -3.38 31.74
CA ASP A 672 13.66 -4.28 30.88
C ASP A 672 14.00 -4.11 29.39
N ALA A 673 14.22 -5.25 28.70
CA ALA A 673 14.60 -5.27 27.30
C ALA A 673 13.51 -4.75 26.35
N ALA A 674 12.23 -4.95 26.65
CA ALA A 674 11.12 -4.46 25.82
C ALA A 674 11.01 -2.94 25.89
N VAL A 675 11.30 -2.35 27.06
CA VAL A 675 11.33 -0.89 27.23
C VAL A 675 12.50 -0.27 26.47
N ARG A 676 13.70 -0.86 26.57
CA ARG A 676 14.86 -0.43 25.76
C ARG A 676 14.59 -0.56 24.27
N ALA A 677 13.93 -1.63 23.82
CA ALA A 677 13.53 -1.81 22.42
C ALA A 677 12.53 -0.74 21.96
N ALA A 678 11.55 -0.39 22.80
CA ALA A 678 10.61 0.70 22.52
C ALA A 678 11.34 2.05 22.42
N ALA A 679 12.30 2.33 23.31
CA ALA A 679 13.15 3.52 23.26
C ALA A 679 13.98 3.59 21.97
N VAL A 680 14.66 2.50 21.60
CA VAL A 680 15.41 2.38 20.33
C VAL A 680 14.51 2.63 19.13
N SER A 681 13.31 2.04 19.12
CA SER A 681 12.33 2.25 18.06
C SER A 681 11.91 3.72 17.97
N GLY A 682 11.62 4.36 19.11
CA GLY A 682 11.24 5.77 19.16
C GLY A 682 12.35 6.71 18.69
N LEU A 683 13.60 6.47 19.11
CA LEU A 683 14.74 7.29 18.68
C LEU A 683 15.02 7.17 17.18
N ARG A 684 14.97 5.94 16.63
CA ARG A 684 15.10 5.72 15.18
C ARG A 684 13.97 6.39 14.41
N GLU A 685 12.73 6.28 14.90
CA GLU A 685 11.55 6.89 14.28
C GLU A 685 11.63 8.43 14.24
N LEU A 686 12.24 9.04 15.26
CA LEU A 686 12.25 10.50 15.44
C LEU A 686 13.57 11.16 15.05
N ILE A 687 14.46 10.43 14.38
CA ILE A 687 15.85 10.85 14.14
C ILE A 687 16.00 12.25 13.52
N GLU A 688 15.11 12.62 12.60
CA GLU A 688 15.13 13.93 11.90
C GLU A 688 14.75 15.11 12.80
N ILE A 689 14.07 14.87 13.93
CA ILE A 689 13.64 15.90 14.89
C ILE A 689 14.35 15.77 16.25
N LEU A 690 15.20 14.76 16.41
CA LEU A 690 16.02 14.63 17.60
C LEU A 690 16.99 15.82 17.65
N SER A 691 16.95 16.55 18.76
CA SER A 691 18.00 17.52 19.05
C SER A 691 19.34 16.78 19.14
N PRO A 692 20.47 17.39 18.72
CA PRO A 692 21.78 16.79 18.88
C PRO A 692 22.01 16.45 20.36
N ALA A 693 22.06 15.16 20.68
CA ALA A 693 22.12 14.71 22.05
C ALA A 693 23.47 14.05 22.31
N GLU A 694 24.39 14.80 22.94
CA GLU A 694 25.68 14.28 23.43
C GLU A 694 25.51 13.08 24.37
N GLN A 695 24.33 12.94 24.99
CA GLN A 695 23.97 11.86 25.89
C GLN A 695 23.90 10.47 25.21
N LEU A 696 23.68 10.39 23.89
CA LEU A 696 23.64 9.10 23.18
C LEU A 696 24.95 8.32 23.33
N THR A 697 26.09 9.01 23.36
CA THR A 697 27.41 8.38 23.52
C THR A 697 27.56 7.67 24.86
N ALA A 698 26.83 8.08 25.90
CA ALA A 698 26.85 7.40 27.21
C ALA A 698 26.31 5.96 27.13
N HIS A 699 25.52 5.63 26.11
CA HIS A 699 24.95 4.30 25.90
C HIS A 699 25.74 3.44 24.90
N ALA A 700 26.88 3.92 24.38
CA ALA A 700 27.71 3.18 23.44
C ALA A 700 28.30 1.88 24.03
N GLU A 701 28.44 1.82 25.36
CA GLU A 701 28.92 0.64 26.10
C GLU A 701 27.79 -0.09 26.85
N SER A 702 26.53 0.08 26.41
CA SER A 702 25.37 -0.61 27.02
C SER A 702 25.58 -2.13 27.06
N PRO A 703 25.16 -2.84 28.12
CA PRO A 703 25.19 -4.31 28.14
C PRO A 703 24.28 -4.91 27.06
N ASP A 704 23.28 -4.18 26.58
CA ASP A 704 22.35 -4.62 25.54
C ASP A 704 22.90 -4.33 24.13
N PRO A 705 23.18 -5.36 23.30
CA PRO A 705 23.68 -5.18 21.95
C PRO A 705 22.69 -4.44 21.03
N LEU A 706 21.37 -4.52 21.28
CA LEU A 706 20.38 -3.76 20.52
C LEU A 706 20.58 -2.25 20.72
N VAL A 707 20.87 -1.83 21.96
CA VAL A 707 21.14 -0.44 22.30
C VAL A 707 22.46 0.01 21.70
N ARG A 708 23.54 -0.79 21.80
CA ARG A 708 24.83 -0.43 21.20
C ARG A 708 24.73 -0.24 19.68
N ALA A 709 24.08 -1.17 18.99
CA ALA A 709 23.85 -1.08 17.54
C ALA A 709 23.02 0.16 17.18
N ALA A 710 21.96 0.44 17.93
CA ALA A 710 21.13 1.63 17.73
C ALA A 710 21.91 2.94 17.95
N VAL A 711 22.75 3.02 18.98
CA VAL A 711 23.57 4.21 19.26
C VAL A 711 24.56 4.48 18.12
N VAL A 712 25.22 3.44 17.59
CA VAL A 712 26.13 3.57 16.43
C VAL A 712 25.38 4.11 15.21
N ASP A 713 24.22 3.53 14.90
CA ASP A 713 23.36 3.94 13.79
C ASP A 713 22.84 5.38 13.94
N LEU A 714 22.37 5.76 15.13
CA LEU A 714 21.89 7.12 15.44
C LEU A 714 23.03 8.16 15.31
N LEU A 715 24.22 7.87 15.86
CA LEU A 715 25.38 8.76 15.76
C LEU A 715 25.89 8.91 14.32
N ARG A 716 25.85 7.83 13.54
CA ARG A 716 26.16 7.83 12.10
C ARG A 716 25.19 8.75 11.35
N ALA A 717 23.90 8.55 11.53
CA ALA A 717 22.88 9.31 10.83
C ALA A 717 22.85 10.80 11.23
N GLN A 718 23.17 11.13 12.48
CA GLN A 718 23.36 12.53 12.93
C GLN A 718 24.70 13.15 12.50
N ARG A 719 25.60 12.38 11.87
CA ARG A 719 26.99 12.77 11.53
C ARG A 719 27.79 13.24 12.76
N ARG A 720 27.62 12.55 13.89
CA ARG A 720 28.25 12.88 15.18
C ARG A 720 29.17 11.80 15.74
N GLY A 721 29.27 10.64 15.09
CA GLY A 721 30.22 9.61 15.48
C GLY A 721 31.67 9.95 15.11
N SER A 722 32.60 9.20 15.69
CA SER A 722 34.05 9.33 15.45
C SER A 722 34.64 8.00 15.01
N ALA A 723 35.78 8.03 14.34
CA ALA A 723 36.50 6.83 13.91
C ALA A 723 36.85 5.91 15.10
N ASP A 724 37.18 6.46 16.28
CA ASP A 724 37.44 5.65 17.50
C ASP A 724 36.18 4.91 17.96
N LEU A 725 35.03 5.60 18.03
CA LEU A 725 33.77 5.02 18.47
C LEU A 725 33.30 3.93 17.48
N PHE A 726 33.33 4.23 16.18
CA PHE A 726 32.93 3.27 15.16
C PHE A 726 33.93 2.12 15.03
N GLY A 727 35.23 2.37 15.20
CA GLY A 727 36.26 1.33 15.24
C GLY A 727 36.04 0.33 16.38
N LYS A 728 35.60 0.79 17.55
CA LYS A 728 35.20 -0.10 18.66
C LYS A 728 33.99 -0.97 18.32
N ALA A 729 32.99 -0.41 17.64
CA ALA A 729 31.80 -1.14 17.23
C ALA A 729 32.12 -2.30 16.26
N VAL A 730 33.12 -2.12 15.38
CA VAL A 730 33.55 -3.13 14.39
C VAL A 730 34.19 -4.37 15.03
N VAL A 731 34.65 -4.28 16.27
CA VAL A 731 35.23 -5.40 17.04
C VAL A 731 34.34 -5.84 18.21
N ASP A 732 33.07 -5.44 18.22
CA ASP A 732 32.11 -5.79 19.27
C ASP A 732 31.86 -7.31 19.34
N SER A 733 31.54 -7.82 20.53
CA SER A 733 31.13 -9.21 20.75
C SER A 733 29.90 -9.65 19.92
N ASP A 734 28.97 -8.74 19.62
CA ASP A 734 27.75 -9.02 18.87
C ASP A 734 27.88 -8.59 17.42
N HIS A 735 27.66 -9.52 16.49
CA HIS A 735 27.81 -9.29 15.05
C HIS A 735 26.90 -8.18 14.51
N ARG A 736 25.73 -7.93 15.12
CA ARG A 736 24.82 -6.85 14.69
C ARG A 736 25.42 -5.48 14.96
N VAL A 737 26.14 -5.33 16.08
CA VAL A 737 26.88 -4.11 16.39
C VAL A 737 28.05 -3.94 15.42
N ARG A 738 28.75 -5.04 15.08
CA ARG A 738 29.84 -5.02 14.09
C ARG A 738 29.37 -4.58 12.71
N ILE A 739 28.21 -5.05 12.25
CA ILE A 739 27.60 -4.62 10.97
C ILE A 739 27.28 -3.12 10.98
N GLU A 740 26.69 -2.59 12.06
CA GLU A 740 26.47 -1.15 12.19
C GLU A 740 27.78 -0.36 12.26
N GLY A 741 28.81 -0.91 12.91
CA GLY A 741 30.16 -0.36 12.91
C GLY A 741 30.74 -0.24 11.50
N VAL A 742 30.61 -1.28 10.68
CA VAL A 742 31.02 -1.28 9.26
C VAL A 742 30.29 -0.19 8.49
N ARG A 743 28.95 -0.11 8.60
CA ARG A 743 28.15 0.95 7.95
C ARG A 743 28.56 2.35 8.41
N ALA A 744 28.90 2.49 9.68
CA ALA A 744 29.31 3.76 10.25
C ALA A 744 30.71 4.19 9.76
N LEU A 745 31.66 3.28 9.60
CA LEU A 745 32.97 3.58 9.00
C LEU A 745 32.89 3.90 7.51
N VAL A 746 31.99 3.25 6.76
CA VAL A 746 31.72 3.63 5.37
C VAL A 746 31.29 5.11 5.29
N SER A 747 30.47 5.59 6.23
CA SER A 747 30.05 7.00 6.25
C SER A 747 31.17 8.01 6.57
N LEU A 748 32.34 7.52 7.02
CA LEU A 748 33.54 8.33 7.27
C LEU A 748 34.61 8.14 6.19
N ASP A 749 34.31 7.37 5.14
CA ASP A 749 35.27 6.97 4.10
C ASP A 749 36.53 6.26 4.66
N ASP A 750 36.43 5.61 5.82
CA ASP A 750 37.57 4.98 6.50
C ASP A 750 37.76 3.52 6.07
N TRP A 751 38.23 3.33 4.84
CA TRP A 751 38.51 1.99 4.30
C TRP A 751 39.56 1.24 5.14
N SER A 752 40.47 1.94 5.80
CA SER A 752 41.55 1.32 6.57
C SER A 752 41.01 0.57 7.79
N ALA A 753 40.09 1.19 8.52
CA ALA A 753 39.44 0.59 9.68
C ALA A 753 38.47 -0.53 9.27
N LEU A 754 37.85 -0.46 8.09
CA LEU A 754 37.00 -1.55 7.56
C LEU A 754 37.76 -2.87 7.38
N THR A 755 39.05 -2.82 7.05
CA THR A 755 39.86 -4.03 6.85
C THR A 755 39.98 -4.90 8.10
N ALA A 756 39.81 -4.33 9.29
CA ALA A 756 39.91 -5.05 10.56
C ALA A 756 38.85 -6.16 10.70
N ALA A 757 37.69 -6.01 10.07
CA ALA A 757 36.59 -6.98 10.11
C ALA A 757 36.51 -7.87 8.85
N ALA A 758 37.49 -7.79 7.94
CA ALA A 758 37.47 -8.58 6.71
C ALA A 758 37.53 -10.09 6.98
N PHE A 759 38.11 -10.53 8.10
CA PHE A 759 38.22 -11.95 8.46
C PHE A 759 37.39 -12.31 9.68
N ASP A 760 36.28 -11.60 9.89
CA ASP A 760 35.34 -11.86 10.99
C ASP A 760 34.81 -13.30 10.96
N GLU A 761 34.53 -13.89 12.12
CA GLU A 761 33.95 -15.23 12.19
C GLU A 761 32.56 -15.31 11.53
N ASN A 762 31.78 -14.23 11.63
CA ASN A 762 30.46 -14.09 11.09
C ASN A 762 30.52 -13.68 9.60
N ARG A 763 29.86 -14.46 8.74
CA ARG A 763 29.85 -14.23 7.29
C ARG A 763 29.22 -12.89 6.89
N GLU A 764 28.23 -12.39 7.62
CA GLU A 764 27.50 -11.16 7.29
C GLU A 764 28.39 -9.94 7.49
N VAL A 765 29.21 -9.97 8.54
CA VAL A 765 30.22 -8.92 8.76
C VAL A 765 31.20 -8.90 7.58
N ARG A 766 31.68 -10.07 7.12
CA ARG A 766 32.58 -10.15 5.95
C ARG A 766 31.93 -9.66 4.65
N VAL A 767 30.65 -9.98 4.42
CA VAL A 767 29.87 -9.44 3.28
C VAL A 767 29.73 -7.92 3.38
N ALA A 768 29.39 -7.41 4.57
CA ALA A 768 29.25 -5.97 4.81
C ALA A 768 30.58 -5.24 4.57
N VAL A 769 31.71 -5.83 4.95
CA VAL A 769 33.05 -5.29 4.66
C VAL A 769 33.35 -5.28 3.15
N ALA A 770 33.07 -6.37 2.42
CA ALA A 770 33.29 -6.41 0.97
C ALA A 770 32.50 -5.30 0.25
N ARG A 771 31.22 -5.15 0.58
CA ARG A 771 30.36 -4.09 0.03
C ARG A 771 30.81 -2.70 0.48
N GLY A 772 31.15 -2.54 1.76
CA GLY A 772 31.59 -1.28 2.35
C GLY A 772 32.87 -0.76 1.73
N LEU A 773 33.86 -1.63 1.48
CA LEU A 773 35.10 -1.26 0.78
C LEU A 773 34.81 -0.79 -0.65
N ALA A 774 33.93 -1.48 -1.38
CA ALA A 774 33.53 -1.07 -2.72
C ALA A 774 32.77 0.26 -2.75
N GLU A 775 32.01 0.57 -1.69
CA GLU A 775 31.31 1.84 -1.56
C GLU A 775 32.27 3.01 -1.33
N VAL A 776 33.26 2.84 -0.43
CA VAL A 776 34.26 3.86 -0.14
C VAL A 776 35.14 4.15 -1.37
N GLY A 777 35.49 3.14 -2.16
CA GLY A 777 36.16 3.31 -3.46
C GLY A 777 37.61 3.84 -3.43
N ALA A 778 38.13 4.24 -2.26
CA ALA A 778 39.43 4.88 -2.10
C ALA A 778 40.55 3.94 -1.58
N GLY A 779 40.27 2.64 -1.41
CA GLY A 779 41.22 1.63 -0.91
C GLY A 779 40.59 0.27 -0.63
N GLY A 780 41.40 -0.69 -0.14
CA GLY A 780 40.91 -2.02 0.27
C GLY A 780 40.80 -3.08 -0.83
N ALA A 781 41.26 -2.81 -2.06
CA ALA A 781 41.22 -3.77 -3.17
C ALA A 781 41.90 -5.11 -2.83
N ASP A 782 43.07 -5.09 -2.16
CA ASP A 782 43.76 -6.31 -1.75
C ASP A 782 42.98 -7.12 -0.70
N THR A 783 42.25 -6.42 0.18
CA THR A 783 41.36 -7.07 1.15
C THR A 783 40.17 -7.72 0.44
N VAL A 784 39.58 -7.04 -0.54
CA VAL A 784 38.51 -7.63 -1.37
C VAL A 784 39.02 -8.83 -2.18
N ARG A 785 40.23 -8.76 -2.76
CA ARG A 785 40.86 -9.91 -3.43
C ARG A 785 41.07 -11.10 -2.47
N ALA A 786 41.45 -10.84 -1.22
CA ALA A 786 41.56 -11.89 -0.21
C ALA A 786 40.20 -12.53 0.09
N LEU A 787 39.12 -11.74 0.16
CA LEU A 787 37.75 -12.21 0.37
C LEU A 787 37.19 -13.06 -0.77
N VAL A 788 37.72 -12.95 -2.00
CA VAL A 788 37.37 -13.87 -3.10
C VAL A 788 37.75 -15.33 -2.78
N GLY A 789 38.75 -15.52 -1.91
CA GLY A 789 39.17 -16.82 -1.40
C GLY A 789 38.46 -17.25 -0.11
N ASP A 790 37.41 -16.56 0.34
CA ASP A 790 36.69 -16.89 1.58
C ASP A 790 36.09 -18.31 1.54
N ARG A 791 35.88 -18.90 2.72
CA ARG A 791 35.22 -20.22 2.83
C ARG A 791 33.75 -20.19 2.44
N ASP A 792 33.09 -19.04 2.55
CA ASP A 792 31.66 -18.88 2.33
C ASP A 792 31.39 -18.36 0.90
N PRO A 793 30.60 -19.09 0.07
CA PRO A 793 30.26 -18.66 -1.29
C PRO A 793 29.64 -17.27 -1.40
N LEU A 794 28.88 -16.80 -0.40
CA LEU A 794 28.24 -15.48 -0.43
C LEU A 794 29.26 -14.36 -0.20
N VAL A 795 30.23 -14.58 0.69
CA VAL A 795 31.34 -13.63 0.89
C VAL A 795 32.17 -13.51 -0.38
N ARG A 796 32.48 -14.65 -1.00
CA ARG A 796 33.20 -14.68 -2.29
C ARG A 796 32.42 -13.93 -3.38
N ALA A 797 31.11 -14.17 -3.49
CA ALA A 797 30.25 -13.50 -4.46
C ALA A 797 30.20 -11.98 -4.24
N ALA A 798 30.03 -11.54 -2.99
CA ALA A 798 30.05 -10.12 -2.62
C ALA A 798 31.40 -9.47 -2.94
N ALA A 799 32.51 -10.17 -2.67
CA ALA A 799 33.85 -9.72 -3.01
C ALA A 799 34.07 -9.60 -4.53
N LEU A 800 33.63 -10.59 -5.31
CA LEU A 800 33.70 -10.56 -6.77
C LEU A 800 32.88 -9.41 -7.37
N ALA A 801 31.69 -9.14 -6.83
CA ALA A 801 30.90 -7.98 -7.22
C ALA A 801 31.57 -6.65 -6.80
N ALA A 802 32.19 -6.61 -5.62
CA ALA A 802 32.93 -5.44 -5.13
C ALA A 802 34.13 -5.08 -6.04
N LEU A 803 34.77 -6.07 -6.67
CA LEU A 803 35.83 -5.84 -7.66
C LEU A 803 35.34 -5.06 -8.88
N ALA A 804 34.05 -5.03 -9.23
CA ALA A 804 33.59 -4.19 -10.33
C ALA A 804 33.84 -2.69 -10.09
N ARG A 805 33.80 -2.24 -8.82
CA ARG A 805 34.02 -0.83 -8.44
C ARG A 805 35.46 -0.53 -8.06
N LEU A 806 36.14 -1.48 -7.43
CA LEU A 806 37.52 -1.32 -6.94
C LEU A 806 38.60 -1.81 -7.92
N GLY A 807 38.19 -2.60 -8.90
CA GLY A 807 39.08 -3.47 -9.66
C GLY A 807 40.03 -2.74 -10.59
N ASP A 808 41.14 -3.42 -10.86
CA ASP A 808 42.09 -3.10 -11.91
C ASP A 808 41.94 -4.15 -13.03
N SER A 809 42.41 -3.83 -14.23
CA SER A 809 42.57 -4.75 -15.36
C SER A 809 43.22 -6.10 -14.99
N SER A 810 43.98 -6.15 -13.89
CA SER A 810 44.60 -7.34 -13.32
C SER A 810 43.62 -8.35 -12.69
N ASP A 811 42.38 -7.97 -12.38
CA ASP A 811 41.36 -8.83 -11.76
C ASP A 811 40.64 -9.78 -12.74
N ALA A 812 40.89 -9.63 -14.05
CA ALA A 812 40.28 -10.44 -15.11
C ALA A 812 40.45 -11.96 -14.90
N ALA A 813 41.63 -12.39 -14.43
CA ALA A 813 41.89 -13.80 -14.17
C ALA A 813 41.07 -14.36 -13.01
N ILE A 814 40.85 -13.55 -11.97
CA ILE A 814 40.06 -13.91 -10.79
C ILE A 814 38.58 -14.04 -11.19
N LEU A 815 38.07 -13.07 -11.94
CA LEU A 815 36.68 -13.07 -12.42
C LEU A 815 36.42 -14.23 -13.41
N ALA A 816 37.36 -14.52 -14.32
CA ALA A 816 37.25 -15.66 -15.23
C ALA A 816 37.23 -17.01 -14.49
N ALA A 817 37.99 -17.14 -13.40
CA ALA A 817 37.98 -18.34 -12.56
C ALA A 817 36.65 -18.49 -11.82
N ALA A 818 36.08 -17.39 -11.31
CA ALA A 818 34.82 -17.38 -10.58
C ALA A 818 33.63 -17.85 -11.44
N LEU A 819 33.61 -17.56 -12.74
CA LEU A 819 32.58 -18.04 -13.68
C LEU A 819 32.55 -19.57 -13.83
N LYS A 820 33.57 -20.29 -13.34
CA LYS A 820 33.66 -21.75 -13.39
C LYS A 820 33.42 -22.41 -12.03
N ASP A 821 33.03 -21.62 -11.03
CA ASP A 821 32.85 -22.13 -9.68
C ASP A 821 31.64 -23.08 -9.57
N SER A 822 31.75 -24.08 -8.68
CA SER A 822 30.65 -24.98 -8.38
C SER A 822 29.42 -24.26 -7.79
N ALA A 823 29.63 -23.22 -6.98
CA ALA A 823 28.57 -22.43 -6.37
C ALA A 823 28.06 -21.37 -7.36
N TRP A 824 26.76 -21.40 -7.65
CA TRP A 824 26.18 -20.48 -8.62
C TRP A 824 26.22 -19.02 -8.15
N GLN A 825 26.16 -18.76 -6.83
CA GLN A 825 26.30 -17.42 -6.26
C GLN A 825 27.67 -16.81 -6.58
N VAL A 826 28.72 -17.63 -6.58
CA VAL A 826 30.08 -17.20 -6.93
C VAL A 826 30.18 -16.90 -8.41
N ARG A 827 29.54 -17.73 -9.26
CA ARG A 827 29.45 -17.45 -10.70
C ARG A 827 28.68 -16.16 -10.98
N GLU A 828 27.59 -15.92 -10.26
CA GLU A 828 26.81 -14.68 -10.34
C GLU A 828 27.64 -13.46 -9.92
N GLY A 829 28.31 -13.52 -8.77
CA GLY A 829 29.22 -12.46 -8.32
C GLY A 829 30.37 -12.21 -9.30
N GLY A 830 30.93 -13.29 -9.86
CA GLY A 830 31.93 -13.22 -10.92
C GLY A 830 31.39 -12.54 -12.18
N ALA A 831 30.16 -12.84 -12.59
CA ALA A 831 29.51 -12.20 -13.72
C ALA A 831 29.33 -10.70 -13.49
N ARG A 832 28.84 -10.29 -12.31
CA ARG A 832 28.71 -8.87 -11.92
C ARG A 832 30.06 -8.14 -11.88
N GLY A 833 31.10 -8.81 -11.42
CA GLY A 833 32.46 -8.27 -11.34
C GLY A 833 33.02 -7.80 -12.68
N TRP A 834 32.61 -8.41 -13.80
CA TRP A 834 33.04 -8.02 -15.14
C TRP A 834 32.56 -6.62 -15.57
N ALA A 835 31.61 -5.99 -14.87
CA ALA A 835 31.19 -4.62 -15.18
C ALA A 835 32.34 -3.60 -15.08
N GLY A 836 33.36 -3.88 -14.26
CA GLY A 836 34.57 -3.05 -14.13
C GLY A 836 35.60 -3.24 -15.24
N LEU A 837 35.44 -4.24 -16.11
CA LEU A 837 36.37 -4.59 -17.18
C LEU A 837 35.69 -4.36 -18.53
N GLY A 838 36.33 -3.62 -19.44
CA GLY A 838 35.68 -3.08 -20.65
C GLY A 838 34.90 -4.07 -21.53
N PRO A 839 34.04 -3.56 -22.42
CA PRO A 839 32.99 -4.31 -23.10
C PRO A 839 33.49 -5.52 -23.91
N GLU A 840 34.64 -5.41 -24.56
CA GLU A 840 35.22 -6.48 -25.38
C GLU A 840 35.64 -7.68 -24.52
N SER A 841 36.32 -7.42 -23.40
CA SER A 841 36.71 -8.47 -22.46
C SER A 841 35.53 -9.10 -21.73
N ALA A 842 34.53 -8.29 -21.35
CA ALA A 842 33.33 -8.78 -20.68
C ALA A 842 32.45 -9.65 -21.61
N ALA A 843 32.25 -9.23 -22.87
CA ALA A 843 31.48 -10.01 -23.84
C ALA A 843 32.10 -11.38 -24.10
N ALA A 844 33.42 -11.45 -24.26
CA ALA A 844 34.13 -12.71 -24.46
C ALA A 844 34.11 -13.60 -23.20
N ALA A 845 34.28 -13.02 -22.01
CA ALA A 845 34.31 -13.78 -20.77
C ALA A 845 32.94 -14.33 -20.34
N LEU A 846 31.86 -13.57 -20.57
CA LEU A 846 30.51 -13.91 -20.15
C LEU A 846 29.77 -14.85 -21.13
N GLU A 847 30.35 -15.17 -22.29
CA GLU A 847 29.72 -16.04 -23.30
C GLU A 847 29.24 -17.38 -22.70
N SER A 848 30.06 -18.04 -21.87
CA SER A 848 29.66 -19.27 -21.19
C SER A 848 28.64 -19.03 -20.08
N ALA A 849 28.70 -17.88 -19.39
CA ALA A 849 27.81 -17.53 -18.30
C ALA A 849 26.39 -17.16 -18.78
N LEU A 850 26.26 -16.72 -20.03
CA LEU A 850 24.97 -16.53 -20.72
C LEU A 850 24.22 -17.83 -20.99
N THR A 851 24.89 -18.98 -20.88
CA THR A 851 24.28 -20.31 -21.02
C THR A 851 24.35 -21.14 -19.74
N ASP A 852 24.63 -20.48 -18.61
CA ASP A 852 24.74 -21.14 -17.31
C ASP A 852 23.46 -21.90 -16.93
N PRO A 853 23.54 -23.09 -16.30
CA PRO A 853 22.34 -23.80 -15.86
C PRO A 853 21.48 -22.99 -14.88
N HIS A 854 22.08 -22.08 -14.10
CA HIS A 854 21.37 -21.26 -13.13
C HIS A 854 20.89 -19.93 -13.75
N PRO A 855 19.58 -19.60 -13.66
CA PRO A 855 19.02 -18.41 -14.31
C PRO A 855 19.59 -17.10 -13.78
N ASP A 856 19.90 -16.99 -12.47
CA ASP A 856 20.47 -15.78 -11.90
C ASP A 856 21.86 -15.44 -12.44
N VAL A 857 22.67 -16.44 -12.79
CA VAL A 857 23.98 -16.24 -13.43
C VAL A 857 23.80 -15.69 -14.85
N ARG A 858 22.85 -16.25 -15.61
CA ARG A 858 22.50 -15.77 -16.95
C ARG A 858 21.97 -14.33 -16.88
N LYS A 859 21.07 -14.04 -15.93
CA LYS A 859 20.51 -12.71 -15.68
C LYS A 859 21.59 -11.70 -15.31
N ALA A 860 22.48 -12.03 -14.37
CA ALA A 860 23.60 -11.18 -13.99
C ALA A 860 24.54 -10.90 -15.16
N SER A 861 24.77 -11.89 -16.02
CA SER A 861 25.59 -11.75 -17.23
C SER A 861 24.95 -10.79 -18.24
N VAL A 862 23.64 -10.93 -18.49
CA VAL A 862 22.90 -9.99 -19.36
C VAL A 862 22.92 -8.57 -18.79
N LEU A 863 22.65 -8.40 -17.50
CA LEU A 863 22.66 -7.10 -16.83
C LEU A 863 24.05 -6.45 -16.86
N THR A 864 25.10 -7.24 -16.68
CA THR A 864 26.48 -6.75 -16.80
C THR A 864 26.75 -6.22 -18.21
N LEU A 865 26.42 -7.01 -19.24
CA LEU A 865 26.59 -6.60 -20.63
C LEU A 865 25.72 -5.38 -21.00
N SER A 866 24.58 -5.18 -20.33
CA SER A 866 23.69 -4.05 -20.61
C SER A 866 24.28 -2.66 -20.33
N HIS A 867 25.44 -2.57 -19.66
CA HIS A 867 26.20 -1.33 -19.52
C HIS A 867 26.77 -0.81 -20.86
N TRP A 868 26.82 -1.67 -21.90
CA TRP A 868 27.39 -1.32 -23.21
C TRP A 868 26.47 -1.76 -24.37
N PRO A 869 25.25 -1.19 -24.48
CA PRO A 869 24.23 -1.66 -25.42
C PRO A 869 24.65 -1.52 -26.91
N ASP A 870 25.49 -0.52 -27.22
CA ASP A 870 25.93 -0.22 -28.59
C ASP A 870 27.11 -1.07 -29.06
N HIS A 871 27.76 -1.83 -28.16
CA HIS A 871 29.00 -2.52 -28.48
C HIS A 871 28.71 -3.80 -29.30
N ALA A 872 29.35 -3.94 -30.47
CA ALA A 872 29.06 -5.02 -31.42
C ALA A 872 29.18 -6.43 -30.82
N ALA A 873 30.25 -6.68 -30.03
CA ALA A 873 30.45 -7.97 -29.37
C ALA A 873 29.37 -8.27 -28.30
N VAL A 874 28.89 -7.23 -27.61
CA VAL A 874 27.82 -7.35 -26.61
C VAL A 874 26.50 -7.69 -27.30
N ARG A 875 26.16 -6.98 -28.38
CA ARG A 875 24.94 -7.27 -29.16
C ARG A 875 24.95 -8.70 -29.70
N ALA A 876 26.07 -9.15 -30.25
CA ALA A 876 26.22 -10.53 -30.74
C ALA A 876 25.99 -11.56 -29.61
N ALA A 877 26.56 -11.34 -28.43
CA ALA A 877 26.37 -12.22 -27.28
C ALA A 877 24.90 -12.27 -26.81
N LEU A 878 24.22 -11.12 -26.75
CA LEU A 878 22.84 -11.02 -26.28
C LEU A 878 21.80 -11.56 -27.28
N GLN A 879 22.11 -11.61 -28.58
CA GLN A 879 21.20 -12.19 -29.59
C GLN A 879 20.91 -13.68 -29.32
N VAL A 880 21.90 -14.44 -28.87
CA VAL A 880 21.75 -15.87 -28.55
C VAL A 880 20.80 -16.08 -27.36
N VAL A 881 20.74 -15.11 -26.45
CA VAL A 881 19.97 -15.14 -25.20
C VAL A 881 18.49 -14.85 -25.42
N LEU A 882 18.10 -14.35 -26.61
CA LEU A 882 16.68 -14.14 -26.94
C LEU A 882 15.85 -15.43 -26.93
N ALA A 883 16.50 -16.59 -27.06
CA ALA A 883 15.88 -17.91 -26.99
C ALA A 883 16.03 -18.60 -25.62
N ASP A 884 16.48 -17.88 -24.58
CA ASP A 884 16.65 -18.45 -23.24
C ASP A 884 15.35 -19.04 -22.69
N THR A 885 15.44 -20.06 -21.82
CA THR A 885 14.26 -20.67 -21.20
C THR A 885 13.62 -19.77 -20.13
N ASP A 886 14.41 -18.91 -19.50
CA ASP A 886 13.97 -17.98 -18.46
C ASP A 886 13.47 -16.65 -19.07
N ALA A 887 12.27 -16.24 -18.66
CA ALA A 887 11.58 -15.07 -19.24
C ALA A 887 12.27 -13.74 -18.91
N ASP A 888 12.83 -13.60 -17.71
CA ASP A 888 13.56 -12.41 -17.29
C ASP A 888 14.80 -12.23 -18.16
N VAL A 889 15.56 -13.31 -18.33
CA VAL A 889 16.79 -13.33 -19.13
C VAL A 889 16.51 -12.90 -20.58
N ARG A 890 15.47 -13.46 -21.21
CA ARG A 890 15.02 -13.03 -22.56
C ARG A 890 14.64 -11.55 -22.60
N ALA A 891 13.90 -11.08 -21.60
CA ALA A 891 13.39 -9.72 -21.55
C ALA A 891 14.52 -8.69 -21.39
N TYR A 892 15.52 -8.96 -20.54
CA TYR A 892 16.69 -8.08 -20.41
C TYR A 892 17.55 -8.05 -21.67
N ALA A 893 17.75 -9.20 -22.33
CA ALA A 893 18.53 -9.27 -23.57
C ALA A 893 17.86 -8.49 -24.70
N ARG A 894 16.55 -8.69 -24.91
CA ARG A 894 15.77 -7.96 -25.94
C ARG A 894 15.84 -6.46 -25.77
N ARG A 895 15.65 -5.98 -24.54
CA ARG A 895 15.65 -4.53 -24.25
C ARG A 895 17.02 -3.89 -24.46
N THR A 896 18.10 -4.59 -24.09
CA THR A 896 19.46 -4.09 -24.36
C THR A 896 19.72 -3.98 -25.86
N LEU A 897 19.20 -4.91 -26.66
CA LEU A 897 19.30 -4.87 -28.11
C LEU A 897 18.43 -3.78 -28.75
N GLU A 898 17.28 -3.46 -28.14
CA GLU A 898 16.35 -2.41 -28.60
C GLU A 898 16.78 -0.98 -28.23
N ALA A 899 17.58 -0.82 -27.16
CA ALA A 899 18.04 0.49 -26.67
C ALA A 899 19.15 1.15 -27.51
N ALA A 900 19.60 0.50 -28.60
CA ALA A 900 20.74 0.87 -29.43
C ALA A 900 20.38 1.14 -30.90
#